data_AF-A0A532UIW3-F1
#
_entry.id   AF-A0A532UIW3-F1
#
_cell.length_a   1.000
_cell.length_b   1.000
_cell.length_c   1.000
_cell.angle_alpha   90.00
_cell.angle_beta   90.00
_cell.angle_gamma   90.00
#
_symmetry.space_group_name_H-M   'P 1'
#
loop_
_entity.id
_entity.type
_entity.pdbx_description
1 polymer ?
#
loop_
_entity_poly.entity_id
_entity_poly.type
_entity_poly.pdbx_seq_one_letter_code
_entity_poly.pdbx_strand_id
1 'polypeptide(L)'
;MGELRLPGLATGIDTAALIEQLMLINSRRLATYQVRKMGFEEETTALNELRAKVNALNLAVTAISNADSIEVYKANTNDADVLDVAVSENAAEGSHSILINQLATTETWIQDISTFDYKTDYVGGGTFIYSYNHQERQITAVANETTLEDMVGLINNDEENPGVTASLLYQGGKYHLMLSGQNTGQDYEISVNASSTEVWASSTAGGSFTDDGENAALDTKITELDQFSGILGAGDNAYIRITGKDHSGADISPDLDFTITANSTVDHLIDSINQHFDGVATATLKNGEIHLTDHINGTSDLEISLGYDPGAGSTSLTLPAMAVDKEGGNTSESLSSLLSTSFIQTQEAQDSEIKVDGYPPSTSEVQKLTSHANSGTYTLTYDGETTAALSESATVAEIQAALEALSNAEVGDITVTGVTVGDSGDTVFTFRDTLGDVSMISIDTSNLTPSGSGSHTISETTKGGFGWISNSSNIITDTISGITLILQDVSKLDDSAQPIPVVITLTRDIEGVTEKVQNMVTAYNTLMTFLKETTEYNAETKEMGLLSRSTTIPFLKTQLREPFAGTATGFNDDDLYSEAREIGITIDGNRMLKLDMTALKDALNTNQGFTAVIELLGAVATGSTTSGSTINFYSASSKYTTAGTYDVEVTISNPGSGNIIESARIRLADGAWHDATINGNIITGDSTFDDSGYGPLYPENGLQLAVDLSATGTFTDTVRVKTGFAGELEDMLDDILKTDGRLEIGEDINADKIDRMEEIIAKEEARLEKIRSRLIERFARLERTLTMLNQQMSAVSTVSQITFG
;
A
#
# COMPACT_ATOMS: atom_id res chain seq x y z
N MET A 1 -43.92 52.19 -35.95
CA MET A 1 -44.94 51.86 -36.98
C MET A 1 -44.24 51.04 -38.03
N GLY A 2 -44.62 49.76 -38.22
CA GLY A 2 -44.07 48.93 -39.28
C GLY A 2 -44.65 49.36 -40.63
N GLU A 3 -43.80 49.85 -41.52
CA GLU A 3 -44.18 50.23 -42.89
C GLU A 3 -44.25 48.95 -43.74
N LEU A 4 -45.45 48.52 -44.14
CA LEU A 4 -45.64 47.36 -45.00
C LEU A 4 -45.19 47.73 -46.42
N ARG A 5 -43.94 47.37 -46.78
CA ARG A 5 -43.39 47.57 -48.12
C ARG A 5 -43.64 46.29 -48.92
N LEU A 6 -44.53 46.35 -49.90
CA LEU A 6 -44.83 45.25 -50.83
C LEU A 6 -43.99 45.47 -52.11
N PRO A 7 -42.86 44.76 -52.31
CA PRO A 7 -41.96 44.95 -53.44
C PRO A 7 -42.66 44.64 -54.78
N GLY A 8 -42.32 45.36 -55.85
CA GLY A 8 -42.73 45.02 -57.22
C GLY A 8 -44.15 45.38 -57.67
N LEU A 9 -45.02 45.94 -56.80
CA LEU A 9 -46.41 46.28 -57.16
C LEU A 9 -46.56 47.37 -58.24
N ALA A 10 -45.59 48.28 -58.39
CA ALA A 10 -45.68 49.43 -59.29
C ALA A 10 -44.93 49.27 -60.65
N THR A 11 -44.02 48.30 -60.75
CA THR A 11 -43.11 48.13 -61.90
C THR A 11 -43.15 46.72 -62.51
N GLY A 12 -43.71 45.72 -61.80
CA GLY A 12 -43.69 44.32 -62.23
C GLY A 12 -42.34 43.62 -62.09
N ILE A 13 -41.33 44.27 -61.50
CA ILE A 13 -39.99 43.71 -61.29
C ILE A 13 -39.87 43.25 -59.83
N ASP A 14 -39.53 41.99 -59.63
CA ASP A 14 -39.24 41.43 -58.30
C ASP A 14 -37.85 41.88 -57.83
N THR A 15 -37.81 43.07 -57.24
CA THR A 15 -36.58 43.68 -56.70
C THR A 15 -36.04 42.90 -55.50
N ALA A 16 -36.88 42.18 -54.76
CA ALA A 16 -36.45 41.31 -53.67
C ALA A 16 -35.65 40.11 -54.20
N ALA A 17 -36.16 39.43 -55.23
CA ALA A 17 -35.44 38.34 -55.90
C ALA A 17 -34.10 38.79 -56.50
N LEU A 18 -34.03 40.01 -57.06
CA LEU A 18 -32.81 40.52 -57.67
C LEU A 18 -31.75 40.93 -56.63
N ILE A 19 -32.18 41.46 -55.48
CA ILE A 19 -31.29 41.71 -54.33
C ILE A 19 -30.72 40.38 -53.81
N GLU A 20 -31.54 39.35 -53.67
CA GLU A 20 -31.08 38.01 -53.25
C GLU A 20 -30.04 37.42 -54.23
N GLN A 21 -30.29 37.51 -55.55
CA GLN A 21 -29.32 37.05 -56.57
C GLN A 21 -27.99 37.81 -56.49
N LEU A 22 -28.02 39.13 -56.25
CA LEU A 22 -26.80 39.92 -56.06
C LEU A 22 -26.10 39.58 -54.75
N MET A 23 -26.86 39.32 -53.68
CA MET A 23 -26.31 38.91 -52.39
C MET A 23 -25.64 37.53 -52.48
N LEU A 24 -26.23 36.58 -53.22
CA LEU A 24 -25.65 35.26 -53.49
C LEU A 24 -24.27 35.33 -54.17
N ILE A 25 -24.07 36.26 -55.09
CA ILE A 25 -22.76 36.46 -55.71
C ILE A 25 -21.77 37.05 -54.70
N ASN A 26 -22.23 38.00 -53.89
CA ASN A 26 -21.38 38.65 -52.89
C ASN A 26 -21.01 37.71 -51.72
N SER A 27 -21.84 36.73 -51.37
CA SER A 27 -21.62 35.79 -50.25
C SER A 27 -20.67 34.63 -50.57
N ARG A 28 -20.21 34.45 -51.82
CA ARG A 28 -19.25 33.39 -52.19
C ARG A 28 -17.96 33.41 -51.36
N ARG A 29 -17.49 34.62 -51.01
CA ARG A 29 -16.28 34.80 -50.20
C ARG A 29 -16.50 34.32 -48.77
N LEU A 30 -17.66 34.64 -48.19
CA LEU A 30 -18.07 34.13 -46.88
C LEU A 30 -18.13 32.61 -46.87
N ALA A 31 -18.78 32.01 -47.89
CA ALA A 31 -18.84 30.55 -48.03
C ALA A 31 -17.43 29.91 -48.10
N THR A 32 -16.49 30.57 -48.78
CA THR A 32 -15.09 30.09 -48.84
C THR A 32 -14.41 30.13 -47.47
N TYR A 33 -14.66 31.16 -46.65
CA TYR A 33 -14.11 31.24 -45.30
C TYR A 33 -14.76 30.24 -44.34
N GLN A 34 -16.07 30.04 -44.44
CA GLN A 34 -16.80 29.04 -43.66
C GLN A 34 -16.29 27.63 -43.96
N VAL A 35 -16.07 27.28 -45.23
CA VAL A 35 -15.49 25.97 -45.62
C VAL A 35 -14.05 25.82 -45.08
N ARG A 36 -13.24 26.87 -45.09
CA ARG A 36 -11.89 26.83 -44.49
C ARG A 36 -11.93 26.63 -42.98
N LYS A 37 -12.83 27.32 -42.29
CA LYS A 37 -13.04 27.15 -40.84
C LYS A 37 -13.44 25.70 -40.53
N MET A 38 -14.41 25.17 -41.27
CA MET A 38 -14.87 23.79 -41.13
C MET A 38 -13.73 22.79 -41.31
N GLY A 39 -12.85 22.99 -42.29
CA GLY A 39 -11.66 22.15 -42.46
C GLY A 39 -10.68 22.20 -41.26
N PHE A 40 -10.53 23.36 -40.60
CA PHE A 40 -9.75 23.44 -39.37
C PHE A 40 -10.47 22.79 -38.18
N GLU A 41 -11.80 22.93 -38.05
CA GLU A 41 -12.58 22.26 -37.01
C GLU A 41 -12.50 20.72 -37.14
N GLU A 42 -12.55 20.20 -38.37
CA GLU A 42 -12.31 18.78 -38.67
C GLU A 42 -10.88 18.38 -38.27
N GLU A 43 -9.85 19.18 -38.62
CA GLU A 43 -8.45 18.93 -38.26
C GLU A 43 -8.28 18.87 -36.73
N THR A 44 -8.93 19.76 -35.96
CA THR A 44 -8.93 19.71 -34.49
C THR A 44 -9.57 18.43 -33.96
N THR A 45 -10.68 18.00 -34.57
CA THR A 45 -11.35 16.75 -34.18
C THR A 45 -10.42 15.55 -34.37
N ALA A 46 -9.70 15.49 -35.50
CA ALA A 46 -8.72 14.43 -35.76
C ALA A 46 -7.49 14.50 -34.85
N LEU A 47 -7.03 15.69 -34.45
CA LEU A 47 -5.95 15.83 -33.46
C LEU A 47 -6.38 15.36 -32.07
N ASN A 48 -7.60 15.67 -31.64
CA ASN A 48 -8.14 15.15 -30.38
C ASN A 48 -8.27 13.62 -30.42
N GLU A 49 -8.70 13.05 -31.54
CA GLU A 49 -8.76 11.60 -31.71
C GLU A 49 -7.35 10.98 -31.72
N LEU A 50 -6.36 11.67 -32.32
CA LEU A 50 -4.96 11.28 -32.23
C LEU A 50 -4.50 11.23 -30.77
N ARG A 51 -4.74 12.30 -29.98
CA ARG A 51 -4.38 12.34 -28.55
C ARG A 51 -5.00 11.17 -27.80
N ALA A 52 -6.28 10.90 -28.03
CA ALA A 52 -6.96 9.77 -27.40
C ALA A 52 -6.28 8.42 -27.73
N LYS A 53 -5.86 8.22 -28.99
CA LYS A 53 -5.17 6.98 -29.40
C LYS A 53 -3.72 6.90 -28.90
N VAL A 54 -3.00 8.02 -28.83
CA VAL A 54 -1.66 8.09 -28.24
C VAL A 54 -1.74 7.78 -26.74
N ASN A 55 -2.72 8.36 -26.03
CA ASN A 55 -2.94 8.08 -24.62
C ASN A 55 -3.37 6.62 -24.37
N ALA A 56 -4.21 6.04 -25.23
CA ALA A 56 -4.57 4.63 -25.15
C ALA A 56 -3.37 3.70 -25.34
N LEU A 57 -2.43 4.06 -26.23
CA LEU A 57 -1.16 3.35 -26.34
C LEU A 57 -0.30 3.57 -25.09
N ASN A 58 -0.20 4.79 -24.57
CA ASN A 58 0.56 5.10 -23.36
C ASN A 58 0.12 4.21 -22.19
N LEU A 59 -1.17 4.17 -21.89
CA LEU A 59 -1.74 3.31 -20.85
C LEU A 59 -1.43 1.82 -21.05
N ALA A 60 -1.44 1.33 -22.30
CA ALA A 60 -1.10 -0.07 -22.60
C ALA A 60 0.40 -0.37 -22.46
N VAL A 61 1.25 0.63 -22.66
CA VAL A 61 2.71 0.54 -22.52
C VAL A 61 3.11 0.65 -21.05
N THR A 62 2.54 1.60 -20.30
CA THR A 62 2.75 1.76 -18.84
C THR A 62 2.48 0.47 -18.07
N ALA A 63 1.51 -0.34 -18.53
CA ALA A 63 1.19 -1.62 -17.90
C ALA A 63 2.32 -2.68 -17.97
N ILE A 64 3.35 -2.45 -18.80
CA ILE A 64 4.49 -3.35 -19.03
C ILE A 64 5.86 -2.63 -19.06
N SER A 65 5.90 -1.32 -18.79
CA SER A 65 7.14 -0.53 -18.84
C SER A 65 7.99 -0.68 -17.59
N ASN A 66 7.41 -1.13 -16.48
CA ASN A 66 8.12 -1.43 -15.25
C ASN A 66 7.97 -2.91 -14.87
N ALA A 67 9.09 -3.64 -14.88
CA ALA A 67 9.23 -5.04 -14.53
C ALA A 67 8.63 -5.38 -13.16
N ASP A 68 8.79 -4.50 -12.16
CA ASP A 68 8.29 -4.71 -10.80
C ASP A 68 6.75 -4.58 -10.74
N SER A 69 6.16 -3.80 -11.64
CA SER A 69 4.71 -3.60 -11.73
C SER A 69 3.98 -4.63 -12.60
N ILE A 70 4.74 -5.45 -13.33
CA ILE A 70 4.15 -6.54 -14.10
C ILE A 70 3.75 -7.61 -13.09
N GLU A 71 2.47 -7.97 -13.03
CA GLU A 71 2.01 -9.13 -12.25
C GLU A 71 2.71 -10.40 -12.78
N VAL A 72 3.81 -10.75 -12.10
CA VAL A 72 4.73 -11.80 -12.52
C VAL A 72 4.18 -13.17 -12.13
N TYR A 73 3.46 -13.23 -11.03
CA TYR A 73 2.96 -14.44 -10.41
C TYR A 73 1.46 -14.37 -10.19
N LYS A 74 0.81 -15.53 -10.26
CA LYS A 74 -0.58 -15.73 -9.83
C LYS A 74 -0.66 -16.88 -8.86
N ALA A 75 -1.56 -16.76 -7.90
CA ALA A 75 -1.90 -17.81 -6.98
C ALA A 75 -3.30 -18.34 -7.28
N ASN A 76 -3.49 -19.65 -7.16
CA ASN A 76 -4.80 -20.29 -7.23
C ASN A 76 -5.03 -21.05 -5.93
N THR A 77 -6.23 -20.90 -5.37
CA THR A 77 -6.71 -21.67 -4.22
C THR A 77 -7.60 -22.81 -4.71
N ASN A 78 -7.54 -23.98 -4.06
CA ASN A 78 -8.48 -25.06 -4.34
C ASN A 78 -9.84 -24.87 -3.64
N ASP A 79 -9.99 -23.88 -2.76
CA ASP A 79 -11.22 -23.57 -2.01
C ASP A 79 -11.34 -22.06 -1.70
N ALA A 80 -11.75 -21.27 -2.70
CA ALA A 80 -11.86 -19.82 -2.60
C ALA A 80 -12.94 -19.32 -1.63
N ASP A 81 -13.87 -20.19 -1.20
CA ASP A 81 -14.87 -19.85 -0.18
C ASP A 81 -14.24 -19.81 1.22
N VAL A 82 -13.10 -20.49 1.43
CA VAL A 82 -12.41 -20.62 2.71
C VAL A 82 -11.20 -19.68 2.78
N LEU A 83 -10.42 -19.61 1.70
CA LEU A 83 -9.20 -18.82 1.62
C LEU A 83 -9.03 -18.24 0.22
N ASP A 84 -8.91 -16.92 0.15
CA ASP A 84 -8.42 -16.21 -1.04
C ASP A 84 -6.96 -15.76 -0.83
N VAL A 85 -6.27 -15.46 -1.93
CA VAL A 85 -4.84 -15.15 -1.92
C VAL A 85 -4.50 -14.05 -2.91
N ALA A 86 -3.75 -13.07 -2.44
CA ALA A 86 -3.06 -12.10 -3.29
C ALA A 86 -1.55 -12.39 -3.29
N VAL A 87 -0.89 -12.08 -4.40
CA VAL A 87 0.56 -12.29 -4.59
C VAL A 87 1.22 -11.01 -5.09
N SER A 88 2.43 -10.78 -4.60
CA SER A 88 3.30 -9.67 -5.01
C SER A 88 4.43 -10.15 -5.93
N GLU A 89 5.25 -9.21 -6.42
CA GLU A 89 6.44 -9.50 -7.22
C GLU A 89 7.50 -10.34 -6.48
N ASN A 90 7.46 -10.35 -5.15
CA ASN A 90 8.40 -11.10 -4.29
C ASN A 90 7.98 -12.56 -4.04
N ALA A 91 6.86 -13.00 -4.62
CA ALA A 91 6.38 -14.36 -4.49
C ALA A 91 7.28 -15.36 -5.23
N ALA A 92 7.26 -16.62 -4.80
CA ALA A 92 7.97 -17.72 -5.48
C ALA A 92 6.99 -18.79 -5.98
N GLU A 93 7.34 -19.45 -7.09
CA GLU A 93 6.58 -20.61 -7.58
C GLU A 93 6.61 -21.73 -6.53
N GLY A 94 5.46 -22.32 -6.27
CA GLY A 94 5.35 -23.30 -5.20
C GLY A 94 3.91 -23.69 -4.90
N SER A 95 3.74 -24.51 -3.88
CA SER A 95 2.42 -24.78 -3.32
C SER A 95 2.52 -24.86 -1.81
N HIS A 96 1.54 -24.30 -1.12
CA HIS A 96 1.44 -24.33 0.33
C HIS A 96 0.09 -24.91 0.74
N SER A 97 0.10 -25.66 1.83
CA SER A 97 -1.08 -26.18 2.49
C SER A 97 -1.40 -25.34 3.70
N ILE A 98 -2.59 -24.75 3.71
CA ILE A 98 -3.06 -23.81 4.72
C ILE A 98 -4.20 -24.47 5.48
N LEU A 99 -4.05 -24.60 6.80
CA LEU A 99 -5.15 -24.95 7.70
C LEU A 99 -5.56 -23.69 8.44
N ILE A 100 -6.86 -23.49 8.59
CA ILE A 100 -7.46 -22.37 9.32
C ILE A 100 -8.34 -22.98 10.41
N ASN A 101 -7.95 -22.79 11.67
CA ASN A 101 -8.69 -23.33 12.81
C ASN A 101 -9.82 -22.39 13.23
N GLN A 102 -9.54 -21.09 13.23
CA GLN A 102 -10.50 -20.05 13.57
C GLN A 102 -10.19 -18.75 12.83
N LEU A 103 -11.20 -17.89 12.73
CA LEU A 103 -11.08 -16.54 12.20
C LEU A 103 -10.90 -15.55 13.35
N ALA A 104 -10.24 -14.43 13.05
CA ALA A 104 -10.17 -13.30 13.94
C ALA A 104 -11.56 -12.65 14.03
N THR A 105 -12.01 -12.33 15.25
CA THR A 105 -13.29 -11.67 15.50
C THR A 105 -13.13 -10.39 16.28
N THR A 106 -14.09 -9.47 16.10
CA THR A 106 -14.20 -8.23 16.87
C THR A 106 -14.96 -8.49 18.16
N GLU A 107 -14.71 -7.69 19.19
CA GLU A 107 -15.45 -7.80 20.44
C GLU A 107 -16.77 -6.99 20.45
N THR A 108 -17.78 -7.49 21.17
CA THR A 108 -19.02 -6.77 21.45
C THR A 108 -19.53 -6.98 22.88
N TRP A 109 -19.76 -5.87 23.58
CA TRP A 109 -20.37 -5.82 24.91
C TRP A 109 -21.75 -5.18 24.87
N ILE A 110 -22.69 -5.75 25.62
CA ILE A 110 -24.06 -5.24 25.72
C ILE A 110 -24.41 -5.05 27.19
N GLN A 111 -25.03 -3.93 27.51
CA GLN A 111 -25.65 -3.72 28.82
C GLN A 111 -26.74 -4.79 29.03
N ASP A 112 -26.55 -5.72 29.96
CA ASP A 112 -27.47 -6.85 30.18
C ASP A 112 -28.83 -6.34 30.73
N ILE A 113 -28.80 -5.66 31.88
CA ILE A 113 -30.01 -5.15 32.53
C ILE A 113 -30.14 -3.64 32.29
N SER A 114 -31.02 -3.28 31.36
CA SER A 114 -31.37 -1.88 31.09
C SER A 114 -32.64 -1.42 31.81
N THR A 115 -32.65 -0.15 32.24
CA THR A 115 -33.83 0.53 32.79
C THR A 115 -34.46 1.54 31.83
N PHE A 116 -33.83 1.83 30.69
CA PHE A 116 -34.22 2.89 29.76
C PHE A 116 -35.38 2.47 28.86
N ASP A 117 -36.53 3.12 28.98
CA ASP A 117 -37.71 2.92 28.11
C ASP A 117 -37.56 3.69 26.79
N TYR A 118 -36.82 4.79 26.80
CA TYR A 118 -36.59 5.67 25.65
C TYR A 118 -35.11 6.02 25.52
N LYS A 119 -34.64 6.22 24.27
CA LYS A 119 -33.29 6.72 23.99
C LYS A 119 -32.99 8.09 24.60
N THR A 120 -34.03 8.88 24.92
CA THR A 120 -33.93 10.19 25.56
C THR A 120 -33.94 10.11 27.09
N ASP A 121 -34.01 8.92 27.68
CA ASP A 121 -33.94 8.78 29.13
C ASP A 121 -32.53 9.15 29.61
N TYR A 122 -32.44 9.82 30.75
CA TYR A 122 -31.17 10.26 31.32
C TYR A 122 -30.38 9.10 31.92
N VAL A 123 -29.09 9.00 31.59
CA VAL A 123 -28.18 7.99 32.17
C VAL A 123 -27.76 8.32 33.61
N GLY A 124 -28.08 9.52 34.10
CA GLY A 124 -27.59 10.02 35.38
C GLY A 124 -26.28 10.79 35.24
N GLY A 125 -25.62 11.07 36.36
CA GLY A 125 -24.33 11.76 36.38
C GLY A 125 -23.25 10.90 37.00
N GLY A 126 -22.05 10.95 36.45
CA GLY A 126 -20.92 10.12 36.88
C GLY A 126 -19.95 9.82 35.74
N THR A 127 -18.98 8.97 36.03
CA THR A 127 -17.96 8.53 35.09
C THR A 127 -18.23 7.10 34.63
N PHE A 128 -18.15 6.88 33.33
CA PHE A 128 -18.11 5.59 32.66
C PHE A 128 -16.69 5.38 32.11
N ILE A 129 -16.10 4.21 32.37
CA ILE A 129 -14.73 3.90 31.98
C ILE A 129 -14.77 2.66 31.10
N TYR A 130 -14.10 2.72 29.95
CA TYR A 130 -13.91 1.57 29.09
C TYR A 130 -12.49 1.59 28.52
N SER A 131 -11.96 0.43 28.15
CA SER A 131 -10.71 0.30 27.40
C SER A 131 -10.92 -0.47 26.11
N TYR A 132 -10.10 -0.17 25.11
CA TYR A 132 -10.01 -0.90 23.85
C TYR A 132 -8.66 -0.68 23.20
N ASN A 133 -8.09 -1.70 22.58
CA ASN A 133 -6.72 -1.66 22.02
C ASN A 133 -5.72 -1.14 23.06
N HIS A 134 -5.80 -1.67 24.29
CA HIS A 134 -4.94 -1.26 25.41
C HIS A 134 -5.01 0.22 25.79
N GLN A 135 -6.04 0.96 25.33
CA GLN A 135 -6.24 2.37 25.64
C GLN A 135 -7.50 2.58 26.46
N GLU A 136 -7.35 3.16 27.65
CA GLU A 136 -8.47 3.50 28.52
C GLU A 136 -9.07 4.88 28.20
N ARG A 137 -10.41 4.95 28.18
CA ARG A 137 -11.23 6.14 28.00
C ARG A 137 -12.13 6.39 29.20
N GLN A 138 -12.36 7.67 29.48
CA GLN A 138 -13.23 8.12 30.56
C GLN A 138 -14.30 9.06 30.02
N ILE A 139 -15.56 8.62 30.07
CA ILE A 139 -16.71 9.40 29.60
C ILE A 139 -17.45 9.94 30.81
N THR A 140 -17.58 11.27 30.89
CA THR A 140 -18.30 11.93 31.97
C THR A 140 -19.72 12.29 31.53
N ALA A 141 -20.71 11.73 32.22
CA ALA A 141 -22.12 12.07 32.05
C ALA A 141 -22.57 13.09 33.10
N VAL A 142 -23.47 14.00 32.71
CA VAL A 142 -24.02 15.05 33.58
C VAL A 142 -25.46 14.72 33.96
N ALA A 143 -25.75 14.72 35.26
CA ALA A 143 -27.05 14.35 35.79
C ALA A 143 -28.19 15.25 35.27
N ASN A 144 -29.26 14.62 34.77
CA ASN A 144 -30.43 15.26 34.15
C ASN A 144 -30.14 16.03 32.85
N GLU A 145 -28.96 15.83 32.25
CA GLU A 145 -28.59 16.43 30.96
C GLU A 145 -28.23 15.36 29.94
N THR A 146 -27.33 14.44 30.27
CA THR A 146 -26.89 13.38 29.35
C THR A 146 -27.96 12.30 29.21
N THR A 147 -28.54 12.19 28.02
CA THR A 147 -29.43 11.08 27.64
C THR A 147 -28.66 9.85 27.17
N LEU A 148 -29.34 8.71 27.03
CA LEU A 148 -28.73 7.49 26.47
C LEU A 148 -28.26 7.70 25.00
N GLU A 149 -29.00 8.48 24.21
CA GLU A 149 -28.56 8.90 22.86
C GLU A 149 -27.35 9.83 22.91
N ASP A 150 -27.29 10.75 23.88
CA ASP A 150 -26.11 11.60 24.07
C ASP A 150 -24.89 10.77 24.50
N MET A 151 -25.08 9.72 25.32
CA MET A 151 -23.99 8.83 25.73
C MET A 151 -23.34 8.11 24.54
N VAL A 152 -24.15 7.64 23.59
CA VAL A 152 -23.66 7.11 22.31
C VAL A 152 -22.87 8.18 21.55
N GLY A 153 -23.38 9.41 21.52
CA GLY A 153 -22.67 10.54 20.92
C GLY A 153 -21.34 10.87 21.62
N LEU A 154 -21.28 10.81 22.95
CA LEU A 154 -20.07 11.10 23.73
C LEU A 154 -18.98 10.08 23.46
N ILE A 155 -19.32 8.79 23.36
CA ILE A 155 -18.36 7.73 23.04
C ILE A 155 -17.90 7.87 21.58
N ASN A 156 -18.85 7.90 20.63
CA ASN A 156 -18.52 7.89 19.20
C ASN A 156 -17.80 9.14 18.70
N ASN A 157 -17.93 10.27 19.40
CA ASN A 157 -17.30 11.54 19.03
C ASN A 157 -16.18 11.96 20.02
N ASP A 158 -15.72 11.06 20.90
CA ASP A 158 -14.51 11.30 21.69
C ASP A 158 -13.31 11.40 20.74
N GLU A 159 -12.54 12.50 20.82
CA GLU A 159 -11.40 12.78 19.94
C GLU A 159 -10.29 11.72 20.10
N GLU A 160 -10.23 11.07 21.25
CA GLU A 160 -9.26 10.01 21.57
C GLU A 160 -9.93 8.62 21.58
N ASN A 161 -11.10 8.44 20.94
CA ASN A 161 -11.73 7.12 20.84
C ASN A 161 -10.81 6.13 20.10
N PRO A 162 -10.40 5.02 20.74
CA PRO A 162 -9.44 4.07 20.18
C PRO A 162 -10.01 3.13 19.11
N GLY A 163 -11.29 3.26 18.72
CA GLY A 163 -11.95 2.42 17.72
C GLY A 163 -13.21 1.70 18.20
N VAL A 164 -13.84 2.15 19.29
CA VAL A 164 -15.09 1.60 19.81
C VAL A 164 -16.28 2.34 19.23
N THR A 165 -17.25 1.59 18.71
CA THR A 165 -18.54 2.11 18.25
C THR A 165 -19.61 1.81 19.28
N ALA A 166 -20.20 2.85 19.85
CA ALA A 166 -21.39 2.77 20.68
C ALA A 166 -22.67 2.80 19.82
N SER A 167 -23.66 2.00 20.19
CA SER A 167 -24.99 1.98 19.58
C SER A 167 -26.06 1.56 20.58
N LEU A 168 -27.33 1.60 20.19
CA LEU A 168 -28.46 1.19 21.03
C LEU A 168 -29.17 -0.04 20.47
N LEU A 169 -29.33 -1.06 21.31
CA LEU A 169 -30.13 -2.25 21.03
C LEU A 169 -31.50 -2.14 21.72
N TYR A 170 -32.60 -2.28 20.98
CA TYR A 170 -33.94 -2.31 21.56
C TYR A 170 -34.42 -3.75 21.76
N GLN A 171 -34.57 -4.17 23.02
CA GLN A 171 -34.95 -5.52 23.41
C GLN A 171 -35.91 -5.45 24.61
N GLY A 172 -36.95 -6.29 24.62
CA GLY A 172 -37.81 -6.44 25.81
C GLY A 172 -38.59 -5.18 26.23
N GLY A 173 -38.69 -4.16 25.36
CA GLY A 173 -39.29 -2.87 25.69
C GLY A 173 -38.30 -1.83 26.24
N LYS A 174 -37.00 -2.16 26.27
CA LYS A 174 -35.92 -1.33 26.81
C LYS A 174 -34.83 -1.08 25.77
N TYR A 175 -34.07 -0.01 25.95
CA TYR A 175 -32.88 0.32 25.16
C TYR A 175 -31.61 -0.01 25.94
N HIS A 176 -30.73 -0.80 25.35
CA HIS A 176 -29.46 -1.25 25.94
C HIS A 176 -28.31 -0.56 25.22
N LEU A 177 -27.33 -0.04 25.96
CA LEU A 177 -26.08 0.43 25.38
C LEU A 177 -25.27 -0.77 24.88
N MET A 178 -24.82 -0.71 23.63
CA MET A 178 -23.98 -1.72 22.99
C MET A 178 -22.68 -1.06 22.56
N LEU A 179 -21.56 -1.70 22.85
CA LEU A 179 -20.20 -1.29 22.45
C LEU A 179 -19.63 -2.38 21.55
N SER A 180 -19.12 -1.99 20.38
CA SER A 180 -18.50 -2.90 19.42
C SER A 180 -17.15 -2.38 18.96
N GLY A 181 -16.16 -3.26 18.90
CA GLY A 181 -14.83 -2.96 18.36
C GLY A 181 -14.86 -2.87 16.84
N GLN A 182 -13.95 -2.11 16.25
CA GLN A 182 -13.81 -2.00 14.78
C GLN A 182 -12.75 -2.95 14.21
N ASN A 183 -11.89 -3.50 15.05
CA ASN A 183 -10.78 -4.36 14.68
C ASN A 183 -10.96 -5.73 15.33
N THR A 184 -10.43 -6.74 14.66
CA THR A 184 -10.42 -8.13 15.12
C THR A 184 -9.13 -8.42 15.90
N GLY A 185 -9.10 -9.52 16.64
CA GLY A 185 -7.90 -9.98 17.36
C GLY A 185 -7.91 -9.66 18.84
N GLN A 186 -7.20 -10.47 19.63
CA GLN A 186 -7.15 -10.39 21.10
C GLN A 186 -6.61 -9.05 21.60
N ASP A 187 -5.74 -8.38 20.86
CA ASP A 187 -5.27 -7.03 21.20
C ASP A 187 -6.42 -6.00 21.28
N TYR A 188 -7.52 -6.26 20.55
CA TYR A 188 -8.65 -5.35 20.40
C TYR A 188 -9.81 -5.71 21.33
N GLU A 189 -9.48 -6.12 22.54
CA GLU A 189 -10.47 -6.41 23.56
C GLU A 189 -11.14 -5.14 24.11
N ILE A 190 -12.46 -5.17 24.30
CA ILE A 190 -13.22 -4.17 25.04
C ILE A 190 -13.32 -4.62 26.50
N SER A 191 -12.95 -3.74 27.42
CA SER A 191 -13.29 -3.91 28.83
C SER A 191 -14.03 -2.69 29.36
N VAL A 192 -15.07 -2.92 30.18
CA VAL A 192 -15.73 -1.86 30.95
C VAL A 192 -15.18 -1.89 32.36
N ASN A 193 -14.45 -0.84 32.74
CA ASN A 193 -13.57 -0.88 33.92
C ASN A 193 -14.24 -0.27 35.16
N ALA A 194 -14.05 -0.91 36.31
CA ALA A 194 -14.52 -0.41 37.59
C ALA A 194 -13.68 0.78 38.12
N SER A 195 -12.42 0.87 37.69
CA SER A 195 -11.50 1.97 37.98
C SER A 195 -10.45 2.12 36.88
N SER A 196 -9.59 3.14 37.00
CA SER A 196 -8.52 3.35 36.02
C SER A 196 -7.41 2.32 36.09
N THR A 197 -6.84 2.02 34.93
CA THR A 197 -5.58 1.28 34.76
C THR A 197 -4.33 2.10 35.11
N GLU A 198 -3.23 1.40 35.39
CA GLU A 198 -1.91 1.99 35.57
C GLU A 198 -1.15 2.08 34.23
N VAL A 199 -0.44 3.20 34.02
CA VAL A 199 0.43 3.39 32.85
C VAL A 199 1.81 3.83 33.32
N TRP A 200 2.84 3.11 32.88
CA TRP A 200 4.23 3.50 32.99
C TRP A 200 4.70 4.09 31.67
N ALA A 201 5.34 5.24 31.71
CA ALA A 201 5.94 5.86 30.54
C ALA A 201 7.45 6.06 30.74
N SER A 202 8.17 6.17 29.63
CA SER A 202 9.55 6.66 29.62
C SER A 202 9.60 8.03 30.29
N SER A 203 10.37 8.15 31.37
CA SER A 203 10.44 9.39 32.14
C SER A 203 11.03 10.52 31.29
N THR A 204 10.52 11.73 31.47
CA THR A 204 10.99 12.94 30.79
C THR A 204 12.48 13.25 31.03
N ALA A 205 13.11 12.60 32.02
CA ALA A 205 14.53 12.73 32.34
C ALA A 205 15.43 11.72 31.60
N GLY A 206 14.88 10.60 31.12
CA GLY A 206 15.59 9.56 30.37
C GLY A 206 15.63 9.79 28.86
N GLY A 207 14.76 10.66 28.34
CA GLY A 207 14.63 10.98 26.91
C GLY A 207 13.73 9.99 26.16
N SER A 208 13.16 10.43 25.03
CA SER A 208 12.54 9.55 24.03
C SER A 208 13.62 8.92 23.16
N PHE A 209 13.32 7.78 22.54
CA PHE A 209 14.12 7.27 21.43
C PHE A 209 14.01 8.21 20.23
N THR A 210 15.16 8.55 19.66
CA THR A 210 15.26 9.44 18.51
C THR A 210 16.21 8.89 17.46
N ASP A 211 15.94 9.22 16.20
CA ASP A 211 16.79 8.93 15.05
C ASP A 211 16.94 10.23 14.24
N ASP A 212 18.18 10.65 14.02
CA ASP A 212 18.53 11.94 13.41
C ASP A 212 17.80 13.15 14.05
N GLY A 213 17.54 13.08 15.36
CA GLY A 213 16.87 14.13 16.13
C GLY A 213 15.34 14.19 16.02
N GLU A 214 14.70 13.25 15.29
CA GLU A 214 13.25 13.06 15.27
C GLU A 214 12.84 11.86 16.13
N ASN A 215 11.57 11.74 16.50
CA ASN A 215 11.09 10.59 17.28
C ASN A 215 11.25 9.29 16.49
N ALA A 216 11.85 8.27 17.10
CA ALA A 216 12.02 6.96 16.49
C ALA A 216 10.67 6.28 16.22
N ALA A 217 10.63 5.51 15.14
CA ALA A 217 9.51 4.64 14.77
C ALA A 217 9.80 3.20 15.20
N LEU A 218 8.81 2.31 15.09
CA LEU A 218 8.97 0.89 15.44
C LEU A 218 10.04 0.21 14.57
N ASP A 219 10.12 0.55 13.28
CA ASP A 219 11.08 0.00 12.33
C ASP A 219 12.50 0.59 12.44
N THR A 220 12.69 1.64 13.25
CA THR A 220 14.02 2.21 13.53
C THR A 220 14.92 1.15 14.18
N LYS A 221 16.14 0.98 13.67
CA LYS A 221 17.09 0.03 14.26
C LYS A 221 17.64 0.55 15.57
N ILE A 222 17.84 -0.35 16.54
CA ILE A 222 18.48 -0.01 17.82
C ILE A 222 19.86 0.62 17.62
N THR A 223 20.59 0.23 16.57
CA THR A 223 21.91 0.78 16.24
C THR A 223 21.88 2.14 15.54
N GLU A 224 20.71 2.57 15.04
CA GLU A 224 20.50 3.86 14.37
C GLU A 224 20.00 4.93 15.36
N LEU A 225 19.50 4.52 16.53
CA LEU A 225 19.11 5.43 17.60
C LEU A 225 20.25 6.38 18.02
N ASP A 226 19.92 7.65 18.23
CA ASP A 226 20.84 8.68 18.76
C ASP A 226 21.41 8.29 20.14
N GLN A 227 20.68 7.44 20.89
CA GLN A 227 21.08 6.93 22.20
C GLN A 227 22.09 5.78 22.12
N PHE A 228 22.33 5.23 20.93
CA PHE A 228 23.29 4.17 20.68
C PHE A 228 24.65 4.74 20.26
N SER A 229 25.74 4.15 20.76
CA SER A 229 27.08 4.51 20.32
C SER A 229 27.99 3.29 20.19
N GLY A 230 28.88 3.35 19.20
CA GLY A 230 29.83 2.28 18.87
C GLY A 230 29.42 1.48 17.64
N ILE A 231 30.15 0.40 17.37
CA ILE A 231 29.89 -0.51 16.26
C ILE A 231 29.69 -1.91 16.87
N LEU A 232 28.56 -2.54 16.58
CA LEU A 232 28.28 -3.90 17.03
C LEU A 232 29.20 -4.88 16.29
N GLY A 233 30.11 -5.53 17.01
CA GLY A 233 31.02 -6.54 16.48
C GLY A 233 30.35 -7.91 16.35
N ALA A 234 30.84 -8.72 15.41
CA ALA A 234 30.42 -10.11 15.30
C ALA A 234 30.83 -10.89 16.57
N GLY A 235 29.84 -11.28 17.38
CA GLY A 235 30.03 -12.05 18.61
C GLY A 235 30.01 -11.23 19.92
N ASP A 236 29.65 -9.95 19.88
CA ASP A 236 29.57 -9.11 21.07
C ASP A 236 28.45 -9.56 22.04
N ASN A 237 27.43 -10.29 21.56
CA ASN A 237 26.30 -10.81 22.33
C ASN A 237 25.64 -9.72 23.22
N ALA A 238 25.50 -8.50 22.70
CA ALA A 238 24.86 -7.42 23.42
C ALA A 238 23.37 -7.69 23.62
N TYR A 239 22.81 -7.30 24.76
CA TYR A 239 21.40 -7.52 25.07
C TYR A 239 20.82 -6.41 25.96
N ILE A 240 19.50 -6.29 25.95
CA ILE A 240 18.72 -5.49 26.90
C ILE A 240 18.11 -6.45 27.91
N ARG A 241 18.48 -6.29 29.16
CA ARG A 241 17.87 -6.95 30.30
C ARG A 241 16.58 -6.24 30.67
N ILE A 242 15.49 -7.00 30.72
CA ILE A 242 14.16 -6.55 31.10
C ILE A 242 13.87 -7.18 32.47
N THR A 243 13.61 -6.34 33.46
CA THR A 243 13.35 -6.76 34.85
C THR A 243 12.24 -5.91 35.43
N GLY A 244 11.56 -6.40 36.46
CA GLY A 244 10.43 -5.68 37.03
C GLY A 244 9.45 -6.61 37.73
N LYS A 245 8.23 -6.12 37.89
CA LYS A 245 7.12 -6.83 38.53
C LYS A 245 5.86 -6.70 37.71
N ASP A 246 5.01 -7.71 37.78
CA ASP A 246 3.66 -7.67 37.22
C ASP A 246 2.69 -6.88 38.12
N HIS A 247 1.42 -6.78 37.71
CA HIS A 247 0.34 -6.13 38.47
C HIS A 247 0.24 -6.64 39.93
N SER A 248 0.49 -7.94 40.15
CA SER A 248 0.37 -8.60 41.46
C SER A 248 1.59 -8.39 42.36
N GLY A 249 2.66 -7.79 41.83
CA GLY A 249 3.93 -7.58 42.49
C GLY A 249 4.88 -8.78 42.43
N ALA A 250 4.58 -9.79 41.60
CA ALA A 250 5.48 -10.91 41.31
C ALA A 250 6.56 -10.48 40.31
N ASP A 251 7.79 -10.95 40.49
CA ASP A 251 8.89 -10.62 39.58
C ASP A 251 8.62 -11.23 38.18
N ILE A 252 8.79 -10.44 37.11
CA ILE A 252 8.66 -10.94 35.73
C ILE A 252 9.81 -11.90 35.40
N SER A 253 9.57 -12.86 34.50
CA SER A 253 10.53 -13.93 34.17
C SER A 253 11.89 -13.38 33.70
N PRO A 254 13.00 -13.66 34.39
CA PRO A 254 14.31 -13.05 34.10
C PRO A 254 15.05 -13.66 32.91
N ASP A 255 14.52 -14.70 32.27
CA ASP A 255 15.22 -15.49 31.24
C ASP A 255 14.95 -15.02 29.80
N LEU A 256 14.24 -13.90 29.59
CA LEU A 256 13.84 -13.35 28.29
C LEU A 256 14.63 -12.07 27.92
N ASP A 257 15.95 -12.06 28.15
CA ASP A 257 16.82 -10.95 27.73
C ASP A 257 16.73 -10.70 26.20
N PHE A 258 16.48 -9.46 25.78
CA PHE A 258 16.39 -9.09 24.36
C PHE A 258 17.78 -8.97 23.74
N THR A 259 18.17 -9.94 22.90
CA THR A 259 19.46 -9.91 22.20
C THR A 259 19.46 -8.91 21.05
N ILE A 260 20.47 -8.03 21.00
CA ILE A 260 20.62 -7.02 19.95
C ILE A 260 21.53 -7.55 18.83
N THR A 261 21.04 -7.42 17.60
CA THR A 261 21.78 -7.65 16.36
C THR A 261 21.84 -6.35 15.54
N ALA A 262 22.57 -6.37 14.43
CA ALA A 262 22.60 -5.24 13.49
C ALA A 262 21.24 -4.93 12.84
N ASN A 263 20.26 -5.82 12.96
CA ASN A 263 18.91 -5.66 12.40
C ASN A 263 17.83 -5.63 13.49
N SER A 264 18.21 -5.58 14.77
CA SER A 264 17.23 -5.43 15.84
C SER A 264 16.63 -4.02 15.81
N THR A 265 15.29 -3.93 15.83
CA THR A 265 14.52 -2.68 15.77
C THR A 265 13.89 -2.35 17.12
N VAL A 266 13.29 -1.17 17.23
CA VAL A 266 12.47 -0.79 18.39
C VAL A 266 11.26 -1.72 18.53
N ASP A 267 10.67 -2.14 17.41
CA ASP A 267 9.57 -3.11 17.34
C ASP A 267 9.91 -4.41 18.09
N HIS A 268 11.06 -5.02 17.75
CA HIS A 268 11.52 -6.23 18.42
C HIS A 268 11.75 -6.04 19.94
N LEU A 269 12.14 -4.84 20.38
CA LEU A 269 12.27 -4.53 21.81
C LEU A 269 10.89 -4.44 22.48
N ILE A 270 9.92 -3.78 21.84
CA ILE A 270 8.55 -3.68 22.35
C ILE A 270 7.93 -5.09 22.45
N ASP A 271 8.10 -5.92 21.43
CA ASP A 271 7.67 -7.33 21.46
C ASP A 271 8.32 -8.12 22.59
N SER A 272 9.63 -7.94 22.79
CA SER A 272 10.34 -8.61 23.87
C SER A 272 9.87 -8.16 25.25
N ILE A 273 9.44 -6.89 25.42
CA ILE A 273 8.83 -6.42 26.66
C ILE A 273 7.46 -7.07 26.84
N ASN A 274 6.61 -7.08 25.81
CA ASN A 274 5.26 -7.66 25.86
C ASN A 274 5.28 -9.14 26.26
N GLN A 275 6.26 -9.90 25.77
CA GLN A 275 6.45 -11.31 26.12
C GLN A 275 6.70 -11.58 27.61
N HIS A 276 7.04 -10.57 28.43
CA HIS A 276 7.23 -10.76 29.87
C HIS A 276 5.94 -10.69 30.68
N PHE A 277 4.87 -10.12 30.11
CA PHE A 277 3.66 -9.78 30.86
C PHE A 277 2.46 -10.65 30.48
N ASP A 278 2.60 -11.60 29.55
CA ASP A 278 1.54 -12.56 29.14
C ASP A 278 0.16 -11.89 28.93
N GLY A 279 0.15 -10.67 28.35
CA GLY A 279 -1.06 -9.90 28.10
C GLY A 279 -1.65 -9.18 29.32
N VAL A 280 -1.07 -9.29 30.52
CA VAL A 280 -1.46 -8.48 31.70
C VAL A 280 -1.15 -7.01 31.48
N ALA A 281 -0.01 -6.71 30.85
CA ALA A 281 0.38 -5.37 30.48
C ALA A 281 0.96 -5.33 29.06
N THR A 282 0.72 -4.23 28.34
CA THR A 282 1.21 -4.03 26.96
C THR A 282 2.04 -2.77 26.86
N ALA A 283 3.27 -2.93 26.39
CA ALA A 283 4.16 -1.89 25.93
C ALA A 283 3.79 -1.45 24.51
N THR A 284 3.75 -0.14 24.31
CA THR A 284 3.56 0.53 23.01
C THR A 284 4.58 1.63 22.86
N LEU A 285 4.88 2.03 21.62
CA LEU A 285 5.72 3.19 21.33
C LEU A 285 4.84 4.38 20.92
N LYS A 286 4.93 5.49 21.66
CA LYS A 286 4.21 6.74 21.34
C LYS A 286 5.19 7.89 21.31
N ASN A 287 5.39 8.51 20.15
CA ASN A 287 6.31 9.64 19.99
C ASN A 287 7.73 9.34 20.52
N GLY A 288 8.26 8.16 20.24
CA GLY A 288 9.57 7.71 20.71
C GLY A 288 9.62 7.30 22.20
N GLU A 289 8.52 7.39 22.94
CA GLU A 289 8.43 6.95 24.35
C GLU A 289 7.81 5.56 24.46
N ILE A 290 8.38 4.71 25.31
CA ILE A 290 7.76 3.43 25.69
C ILE A 290 6.66 3.70 26.70
N HIS A 291 5.46 3.20 26.43
CA HIS A 291 4.26 3.28 27.28
C HIS A 291 3.80 1.86 27.61
N LEU A 292 4.00 1.40 28.84
CA LEU A 292 3.53 0.12 29.35
C LEU A 292 2.22 0.33 30.13
N THR A 293 1.13 -0.20 29.61
CA THR A 293 -0.22 -0.08 30.20
C THR A 293 -0.59 -1.41 30.84
N ASP A 294 -0.96 -1.38 32.12
CA ASP A 294 -1.60 -2.49 32.82
C ASP A 294 -3.07 -2.60 32.37
N HIS A 295 -3.52 -3.78 31.95
CA HIS A 295 -4.93 -3.95 31.53
C HIS A 295 -5.85 -4.33 32.68
N ILE A 296 -5.29 -4.59 33.85
CA ILE A 296 -6.06 -4.83 35.07
C ILE A 296 -6.35 -3.48 35.74
N ASN A 297 -7.64 -3.21 35.95
CA ASN A 297 -8.05 -2.00 36.65
C ASN A 297 -7.78 -2.08 38.16
N GLY A 298 -7.47 -0.91 38.75
CA GLY A 298 -7.24 -0.80 40.19
C GLY A 298 -5.78 -0.48 40.53
N THR A 299 -5.43 -0.57 41.81
CA THR A 299 -4.05 -0.37 42.26
C THR A 299 -3.15 -1.46 41.69
N SER A 300 -1.98 -1.08 41.18
CA SER A 300 -1.02 -1.97 40.57
C SER A 300 0.33 -1.89 41.28
N ASP A 301 1.03 -3.02 41.39
CA ASP A 301 2.45 -3.09 41.80
C ASP A 301 3.39 -3.25 40.58
N LEU A 302 2.89 -2.98 39.37
CA LEU A 302 3.63 -3.05 38.11
C LEU A 302 4.94 -2.25 38.20
N GLU A 303 6.04 -2.85 37.76
CA GLU A 303 7.35 -2.19 37.67
C GLU A 303 8.07 -2.69 36.42
N ILE A 304 8.76 -1.80 35.71
CA ILE A 304 9.65 -2.20 34.61
C ILE A 304 10.96 -1.41 34.65
N SER A 305 12.06 -2.11 34.40
CA SER A 305 13.41 -1.57 34.31
C SER A 305 14.17 -2.22 33.17
N LEU A 306 14.74 -1.39 32.31
CA LEU A 306 15.53 -1.80 31.14
C LEU A 306 17.01 -1.51 31.38
N GLY A 307 17.87 -2.51 31.20
CA GLY A 307 19.32 -2.39 31.37
C GLY A 307 20.08 -2.87 30.14
N TYR A 308 21.04 -2.09 29.65
CA TYR A 308 21.88 -2.49 28.51
C TYR A 308 23.17 -3.16 28.96
N ASP A 309 23.51 -4.30 28.36
CA ASP A 309 24.79 -4.98 28.51
C ASP A 309 25.44 -5.15 27.12
N PRO A 310 26.65 -4.60 26.88
CA PRO A 310 27.35 -4.74 25.60
C PRO A 310 27.99 -6.13 25.41
N GLY A 311 27.87 -7.03 26.40
CA GLY A 311 28.47 -8.35 26.41
C GLY A 311 29.99 -8.28 26.38
N ALA A 312 30.61 -8.87 25.35
CA ALA A 312 32.07 -8.79 25.14
C ALA A 312 32.51 -7.50 24.42
N GLY A 313 31.56 -6.72 23.90
CA GLY A 313 31.79 -5.50 23.12
C GLY A 313 32.08 -4.26 23.98
N SER A 314 32.10 -3.10 23.32
CA SER A 314 32.35 -1.78 23.96
C SER A 314 31.34 -0.70 23.57
N THR A 315 30.21 -1.12 23.01
CA THR A 315 29.07 -0.27 22.66
C THR A 315 28.37 0.27 23.92
N SER A 316 27.56 1.31 23.74
CA SER A 316 26.70 1.83 24.79
C SER A 316 25.32 2.13 24.21
N LEU A 317 24.27 1.79 24.96
CA LEU A 317 22.91 2.24 24.69
C LEU A 317 22.36 2.88 25.96
N THR A 318 21.91 4.12 25.85
CA THR A 318 21.22 4.79 26.96
C THR A 318 19.73 4.49 26.86
N LEU A 319 19.19 3.73 27.80
CA LEU A 319 17.77 3.39 27.85
C LEU A 319 17.01 4.38 28.75
N PRO A 320 15.75 4.72 28.41
CA PRO A 320 14.95 5.58 29.26
C PRO A 320 14.65 4.91 30.60
N ALA A 321 14.66 5.69 31.68
CA ALA A 321 14.12 5.25 32.94
C ALA A 321 12.59 5.27 32.87
N MET A 322 11.94 4.20 33.32
CA MET A 322 10.47 4.09 33.30
C MET A 322 9.88 4.58 34.62
N ALA A 323 8.73 5.24 34.58
CA ALA A 323 8.02 5.72 35.77
C ALA A 323 6.50 5.72 35.54
N VAL A 324 5.73 5.67 36.64
CA VAL A 324 4.27 5.80 36.61
C VAL A 324 3.88 7.18 36.05
N ASP A 325 3.16 7.18 34.93
CA ASP A 325 2.54 8.36 34.33
C ASP A 325 1.09 8.52 34.82
N LYS A 326 0.35 7.41 34.89
CA LYS A 326 -1.01 7.34 35.42
C LYS A 326 -1.10 6.23 36.45
N GLU A 327 -1.44 6.58 37.68
CA GLU A 327 -1.55 5.62 38.78
C GLU A 327 -2.93 4.91 38.76
N GLY A 328 -2.87 3.58 38.88
CA GLY A 328 -4.04 2.71 38.83
C GLY A 328 -4.97 2.89 40.04
N GLY A 329 -6.29 2.80 39.80
CA GLY A 329 -7.30 2.91 40.87
C GLY A 329 -7.64 4.33 41.34
N ASN A 330 -6.99 5.37 40.80
CA ASN A 330 -7.23 6.76 41.20
C ASN A 330 -8.59 7.34 40.76
N THR A 331 -9.15 6.84 39.67
CA THR A 331 -10.52 7.18 39.24
C THR A 331 -11.37 5.93 39.24
N SER A 332 -12.58 6.01 39.79
CA SER A 332 -13.54 4.90 39.82
C SER A 332 -14.79 5.25 39.02
N GLU A 333 -15.44 4.23 38.47
CA GLU A 333 -16.76 4.38 37.88
C GLU A 333 -17.75 4.92 38.92
N SER A 334 -18.72 5.71 38.45
CA SER A 334 -19.76 6.27 39.34
C SER A 334 -21.12 6.39 38.68
N LEU A 335 -21.24 6.00 37.41
CA LEU A 335 -22.50 6.06 36.67
C LEU A 335 -23.36 4.83 36.97
N SER A 336 -24.26 4.96 37.94
CA SER A 336 -25.02 3.84 38.52
C SER A 336 -25.85 2.98 37.54
N SER A 337 -26.22 3.52 36.38
CA SER A 337 -26.99 2.78 35.37
C SER A 337 -26.13 2.03 34.36
N LEU A 338 -24.82 2.26 34.34
CA LEU A 338 -23.86 1.74 33.36
C LEU A 338 -22.56 1.36 34.08
N LEU A 339 -22.66 0.56 35.14
CA LEU A 339 -21.49 0.03 35.84
C LEU A 339 -20.83 -1.06 35.00
N SER A 340 -19.55 -1.34 35.24
CA SER A 340 -18.75 -2.44 34.70
C SER A 340 -19.51 -3.78 34.77
N THR A 341 -20.06 -4.08 35.93
CA THR A 341 -20.90 -5.28 36.18
C THR A 341 -22.25 -5.30 35.45
N SER A 342 -22.63 -4.22 34.76
CA SER A 342 -23.90 -4.14 34.02
C SER A 342 -23.80 -4.66 32.59
N PHE A 343 -22.59 -4.99 32.12
CA PHE A 343 -22.38 -5.43 30.75
C PHE A 343 -21.98 -6.89 30.69
N ILE A 344 -22.35 -7.52 29.58
CA ILE A 344 -21.95 -8.87 29.21
C ILE A 344 -21.25 -8.83 27.86
N GLN A 345 -20.15 -9.57 27.76
CA GLN A 345 -19.51 -9.89 26.49
C GLN A 345 -20.43 -10.85 25.71
N THR A 346 -20.72 -10.51 24.47
CA THR A 346 -21.60 -11.32 23.58
C THR A 346 -20.87 -11.83 22.34
N GLN A 347 -19.69 -11.28 22.07
CA GLN A 347 -18.74 -11.73 21.08
C GLN A 347 -17.34 -11.39 21.59
N GLU A 348 -16.42 -12.35 21.54
CA GLU A 348 -15.04 -12.20 22.00
C GLU A 348 -14.14 -11.68 20.88
N ALA A 349 -13.18 -10.84 21.25
CA ALA A 349 -12.04 -10.52 20.40
C ALA A 349 -11.10 -11.72 20.43
N GLN A 350 -10.91 -12.36 19.28
CA GLN A 350 -10.00 -13.50 19.18
C GLN A 350 -9.14 -13.35 17.93
N ASP A 351 -7.96 -13.95 17.94
CA ASP A 351 -7.06 -14.01 16.80
C ASP A 351 -7.49 -15.09 15.81
N SER A 352 -7.13 -14.91 14.54
CA SER A 352 -7.17 -16.00 13.57
C SER A 352 -6.03 -16.97 13.85
N GLU A 353 -6.26 -18.25 13.57
CA GLU A 353 -5.26 -19.30 13.77
C GLU A 353 -5.05 -20.07 12.49
N ILE A 354 -3.81 -20.08 12.00
CA ILE A 354 -3.43 -20.81 10.80
C ILE A 354 -2.23 -21.73 11.00
N LYS A 355 -2.14 -22.75 10.14
CA LYS A 355 -0.89 -23.50 9.91
C LYS A 355 -0.52 -23.39 8.45
N VAL A 356 0.76 -23.20 8.20
CA VAL A 356 1.34 -23.26 6.85
C VAL A 356 2.24 -24.48 6.78
N ASP A 357 1.93 -25.40 5.88
CA ASP A 357 2.71 -26.63 5.66
C ASP A 357 2.96 -27.46 6.94
N GLY A 358 1.97 -27.41 7.85
CA GLY A 358 2.00 -28.11 9.13
C GLY A 358 2.84 -27.43 10.23
N TYR A 359 3.33 -26.21 10.00
CA TYR A 359 4.04 -25.41 10.98
C TYR A 359 3.12 -24.34 11.61
N PRO A 360 3.26 -24.04 12.92
CA PRO A 360 4.16 -24.70 13.87
C PRO A 360 3.66 -26.09 14.32
N PRO A 361 4.57 -26.99 14.76
CA PRO A 361 4.15 -28.23 15.39
C PRO A 361 3.53 -27.94 16.76
N SER A 362 2.54 -28.73 17.19
CA SER A 362 2.05 -28.69 18.57
C SER A 362 3.06 -29.29 19.53
N THR A 363 3.17 -28.72 20.74
CA THR A 363 4.09 -29.20 21.79
C THR A 363 3.35 -29.34 23.12
N SER A 364 3.46 -30.51 23.74
CA SER A 364 3.01 -30.74 25.11
C SER A 364 3.81 -29.92 26.11
N GLU A 365 3.13 -29.21 27.00
CA GLU A 365 3.78 -28.58 28.15
C GLU A 365 4.21 -29.64 29.18
N VAL A 366 5.34 -29.39 29.84
CA VAL A 366 5.84 -30.22 30.94
C VAL A 366 6.22 -29.37 32.14
N GLN A 367 5.45 -29.49 33.21
CA GLN A 367 5.75 -28.88 34.50
C GLN A 367 6.30 -29.92 35.48
N LYS A 368 7.14 -29.48 36.41
CA LYS A 368 7.90 -30.34 37.31
C LYS A 368 7.83 -29.82 38.74
N LEU A 369 7.28 -30.63 39.63
CA LEU A 369 7.28 -30.39 41.07
C LEU A 369 8.48 -31.08 41.70
N THR A 370 9.38 -30.29 42.25
CA THR A 370 10.45 -30.75 43.14
C THR A 370 10.05 -30.42 44.57
N SER A 371 9.81 -31.45 45.38
CA SER A 371 9.27 -31.30 46.72
C SER A 371 9.74 -32.47 47.59
N HIS A 372 10.22 -32.19 48.80
CA HIS A 372 10.63 -33.23 49.77
C HIS A 372 10.03 -32.97 51.15
N ALA A 373 8.99 -33.73 51.51
CA ALA A 373 8.34 -33.67 52.81
C ALA A 373 8.45 -34.99 53.57
N ASN A 374 8.52 -34.94 54.91
CA ASN A 374 8.59 -36.14 55.76
C ASN A 374 7.21 -36.63 56.22
N SER A 375 6.21 -35.74 56.22
CA SER A 375 4.83 -36.00 56.64
C SER A 375 3.93 -34.80 56.32
N GLY A 376 2.63 -35.01 56.23
CA GLY A 376 1.63 -33.94 56.12
C GLY A 376 0.71 -34.11 54.92
N THR A 377 0.01 -33.03 54.54
CA THR A 377 -0.84 -32.99 53.36
C THR A 377 -0.59 -31.73 52.53
N TYR A 378 -0.91 -31.79 51.24
CA TYR A 378 -0.86 -30.64 50.33
C TYR A 378 -2.09 -30.63 49.42
N THR A 379 -2.31 -29.51 48.73
CA THR A 379 -3.27 -29.43 47.62
C THR A 379 -2.57 -28.88 46.39
N LEU A 380 -3.07 -29.26 45.21
CA LEU A 380 -2.65 -28.68 43.94
C LEU A 380 -3.79 -27.81 43.42
N THR A 381 -3.48 -26.65 42.86
CA THR A 381 -4.46 -25.81 42.18
C THR A 381 -4.03 -25.67 40.73
N TYR A 382 -4.97 -25.94 39.82
CA TYR A 382 -4.82 -25.79 38.38
C TYR A 382 -6.01 -24.99 37.86
N ASP A 383 -5.74 -23.92 37.10
CA ASP A 383 -6.76 -23.08 36.46
C ASP A 383 -7.91 -22.67 37.41
N GLY A 384 -7.54 -22.19 38.61
CA GLY A 384 -8.47 -21.68 39.63
C GLY A 384 -9.18 -22.74 40.50
N GLU A 385 -9.12 -24.03 40.15
CA GLU A 385 -9.73 -25.12 40.93
C GLU A 385 -8.68 -25.90 41.73
N THR A 386 -9.00 -26.22 42.98
CA THR A 386 -8.07 -26.87 43.93
C THR A 386 -8.47 -28.32 44.20
N THR A 387 -7.49 -29.23 44.15
CA THR A 387 -7.71 -30.64 44.45
C THR A 387 -8.13 -30.86 45.90
N ALA A 388 -8.73 -32.01 46.20
CA ALA A 388 -8.81 -32.48 47.58
C ALA A 388 -7.40 -32.64 48.20
N ALA A 389 -7.31 -32.64 49.54
CA ALA A 389 -6.04 -32.79 50.24
C ALA A 389 -5.37 -34.14 49.94
N LEU A 390 -4.13 -34.08 49.45
CA LEU A 390 -3.27 -35.22 49.12
C LEU A 390 -2.26 -35.46 50.26
N SER A 391 -2.01 -36.73 50.60
CA SER A 391 -0.96 -37.11 51.58
C SER A 391 0.44 -36.90 50.99
N GLU A 392 1.47 -36.66 51.82
CA GLU A 392 2.86 -36.57 51.33
C GLU A 392 3.29 -37.84 50.56
N SER A 393 2.80 -39.01 50.99
CA SER A 393 3.02 -40.30 50.36
C SER A 393 2.01 -40.65 49.26
N ALA A 394 1.21 -39.69 48.78
CA ALA A 394 0.22 -39.92 47.72
C ALA A 394 0.94 -40.40 46.45
N THR A 395 0.53 -41.56 45.96
CA THR A 395 1.07 -42.15 44.74
C THR A 395 0.77 -41.29 43.52
N VAL A 396 1.60 -41.40 42.47
CA VAL A 396 1.37 -40.72 41.18
C VAL A 396 -0.05 -40.97 40.64
N ALA A 397 -0.61 -42.17 40.85
CA ALA A 397 -1.98 -42.50 40.45
C ALA A 397 -3.05 -41.77 41.29
N GLU A 398 -2.80 -41.52 42.58
CA GLU A 398 -3.68 -40.73 43.43
C GLU A 398 -3.62 -39.24 43.08
N ILE A 399 -2.43 -38.74 42.70
CA ILE A 399 -2.25 -37.36 42.21
C ILE A 399 -2.95 -37.18 40.86
N GLN A 400 -2.76 -38.10 39.92
CA GLN A 400 -3.47 -38.14 38.63
C GLN A 400 -5.00 -38.09 38.85
N ALA A 401 -5.53 -38.99 39.69
CA ALA A 401 -6.96 -39.05 39.93
C ALA A 401 -7.52 -37.80 40.63
N ALA A 402 -6.70 -37.08 41.40
CA ALA A 402 -7.11 -35.83 42.03
C ALA A 402 -7.17 -34.66 41.05
N LEU A 403 -6.26 -34.60 40.07
CA LEU A 403 -6.29 -33.61 38.99
C LEU A 403 -7.43 -33.89 38.00
N GLU A 404 -7.65 -35.15 37.62
CA GLU A 404 -8.79 -35.56 36.76
C GLU A 404 -10.17 -35.38 37.43
N ALA A 405 -10.20 -35.13 38.75
CA ALA A 405 -11.43 -34.85 39.47
C ALA A 405 -11.82 -33.36 39.48
N LEU A 406 -10.92 -32.48 39.01
CA LEU A 406 -11.23 -31.06 38.85
C LEU A 406 -12.22 -30.86 37.69
N SER A 407 -13.11 -29.88 37.81
CA SER A 407 -14.12 -29.62 36.76
C SER A 407 -13.56 -28.97 35.50
N ASN A 408 -12.33 -28.45 35.58
CA ASN A 408 -11.62 -27.73 34.52
C ASN A 408 -10.50 -28.57 33.86
N ALA A 409 -10.40 -29.86 34.16
CA ALA A 409 -9.44 -30.78 33.52
C ALA A 409 -10.15 -32.03 33.01
N GLU A 410 -10.01 -32.34 31.71
CA GLU A 410 -10.57 -33.58 31.15
C GLU A 410 -9.64 -34.79 31.37
N VAL A 411 -10.22 -36.00 31.28
CA VAL A 411 -9.44 -37.23 31.44
C VAL A 411 -8.42 -37.36 30.31
N GLY A 412 -7.14 -37.36 30.66
CA GLY A 412 -6.02 -37.46 29.72
C GLY A 412 -5.39 -36.11 29.32
N ASP A 413 -5.92 -35.00 29.82
CA ASP A 413 -5.34 -33.67 29.62
C ASP A 413 -4.00 -33.50 30.34
N ILE A 414 -3.89 -34.05 31.54
CA ILE A 414 -2.68 -34.03 32.35
C ILE A 414 -2.25 -35.47 32.59
N THR A 415 -1.00 -35.80 32.27
CA THR A 415 -0.39 -37.08 32.62
C THR A 415 0.65 -36.87 33.70
N VAL A 416 0.45 -37.47 34.87
CA VAL A 416 1.39 -37.41 36.00
C VAL A 416 2.35 -38.60 35.95
N THR A 417 3.65 -38.34 36.04
CA THR A 417 4.71 -39.35 36.13
C THR A 417 5.78 -38.97 37.17
N GLY A 418 6.80 -39.80 37.36
CA GLY A 418 7.90 -39.52 38.29
C GLY A 418 7.71 -40.18 39.66
N VAL A 419 8.08 -39.46 40.73
CA VAL A 419 7.97 -39.92 42.12
C VAL A 419 7.05 -39.01 42.94
N THR A 420 6.73 -39.43 44.16
CA THR A 420 5.81 -38.71 45.05
C THR A 420 6.52 -37.60 45.83
N VAL A 421 5.76 -36.65 46.39
CA VAL A 421 6.25 -35.52 47.20
C VAL A 421 7.06 -35.96 48.44
N GLY A 422 6.85 -37.18 48.94
CA GLY A 422 7.60 -37.76 50.06
C GLY A 422 8.96 -38.39 49.67
N ASP A 423 9.21 -38.57 48.38
CA ASP A 423 10.39 -39.27 47.87
C ASP A 423 11.47 -38.30 47.36
N SER A 424 12.70 -38.80 47.23
CA SER A 424 13.78 -38.07 46.59
C SER A 424 13.66 -38.13 45.07
N GLY A 425 12.98 -37.17 44.45
CA GLY A 425 12.92 -36.93 43.01
C GLY A 425 11.81 -35.96 42.65
N ASP A 426 11.36 -36.00 41.40
CA ASP A 426 10.38 -35.05 40.86
C ASP A 426 9.07 -35.72 40.47
N THR A 427 7.96 -35.04 40.73
CA THR A 427 6.67 -35.32 40.09
C THR A 427 6.59 -34.50 38.81
N VAL A 428 6.26 -35.13 37.69
CA VAL A 428 6.20 -34.50 36.37
C VAL A 428 4.77 -34.50 35.88
N PHE A 429 4.26 -33.33 35.51
CA PHE A 429 2.95 -33.12 34.89
C PHE A 429 3.18 -32.83 33.41
N THR A 430 2.68 -33.69 32.54
CA THR A 430 2.72 -33.49 31.09
C THR A 430 1.32 -33.17 30.59
N PHE A 431 1.14 -31.97 30.07
CA PHE A 431 -0.12 -31.53 29.50
C PHE A 431 -0.21 -31.96 28.04
N ARG A 432 -1.42 -32.30 27.60
CA ARG A 432 -1.67 -32.66 26.20
C ARG A 432 -1.34 -31.47 25.31
N ASP A 433 -0.72 -31.74 24.17
CA ASP A 433 -0.29 -30.73 23.19
C ASP A 433 -1.42 -29.82 22.68
N THR A 434 -2.66 -30.31 22.66
CA THR A 434 -3.85 -29.53 22.31
C THR A 434 -4.20 -28.44 23.33
N LEU A 435 -3.67 -28.50 24.54
CA LEU A 435 -3.87 -27.48 25.57
C LEU A 435 -2.87 -26.32 25.44
N GLY A 436 -1.87 -26.46 24.56
CA GLY A 436 -0.84 -25.45 24.37
C GLY A 436 -0.13 -25.08 25.67
N ASP A 437 0.08 -23.78 25.85
CA ASP A 437 0.68 -23.17 27.05
C ASP A 437 -0.40 -22.97 28.13
N VAL A 438 -0.19 -23.53 29.30
CA VAL A 438 -1.13 -23.58 30.41
C VAL A 438 -0.53 -22.96 31.67
N SER A 439 -1.38 -22.46 32.56
CA SER A 439 -0.92 -21.88 33.81
C SER A 439 -0.16 -22.88 34.69
N MET A 440 0.85 -22.39 35.41
CA MET A 440 1.62 -23.20 36.34
C MET A 440 0.71 -23.77 37.43
N ILE A 441 0.77 -25.10 37.66
CA ILE A 441 0.19 -25.71 38.84
C ILE A 441 0.80 -25.03 40.06
N SER A 442 -0.03 -24.65 41.02
CA SER A 442 0.43 -24.18 42.33
C SER A 442 0.24 -25.25 43.39
N ILE A 443 1.11 -25.24 44.40
CA ILE A 443 1.06 -26.19 45.52
C ILE A 443 0.90 -25.44 46.84
N ASP A 444 -0.17 -25.76 47.58
CA ASP A 444 -0.29 -25.33 48.98
C ASP A 444 0.44 -26.31 49.89
N THR A 445 1.56 -25.85 50.43
CA THR A 445 2.44 -26.62 51.32
C THR A 445 2.27 -26.26 52.80
N SER A 446 1.28 -25.43 53.16
CA SER A 446 1.05 -24.96 54.53
C SER A 446 0.90 -26.08 55.57
N ASN A 447 0.48 -27.28 55.13
CA ASN A 447 0.28 -28.46 55.95
C ASN A 447 1.35 -29.56 55.75
N LEU A 448 2.45 -29.27 55.01
CA LEU A 448 3.59 -30.17 54.86
C LEU A 448 4.68 -29.90 55.90
N THR A 449 5.34 -30.96 56.36
CA THR A 449 6.56 -30.85 57.17
C THR A 449 7.78 -31.12 56.29
N PRO A 450 8.59 -30.08 55.94
CA PRO A 450 9.70 -30.24 55.01
C PRO A 450 10.84 -31.10 55.58
N SER A 451 11.61 -31.71 54.70
CA SER A 451 12.89 -32.33 55.05
C SER A 451 14.05 -31.35 54.82
N GLY A 452 14.70 -30.89 55.89
CA GLY A 452 15.80 -29.91 55.79
C GLY A 452 15.34 -28.49 55.39
N SER A 453 16.12 -27.80 54.54
CA SER A 453 15.76 -26.49 53.99
C SER A 453 14.68 -26.68 52.92
N GLY A 454 13.43 -26.80 53.36
CA GLY A 454 12.27 -27.16 52.52
C GLY A 454 12.04 -26.22 51.35
N SER A 455 12.56 -26.59 50.18
CA SER A 455 12.22 -25.97 48.91
C SER A 455 11.15 -26.84 48.25
N HIS A 456 9.97 -26.26 48.03
CA HIS A 456 8.88 -26.84 47.26
C HIS A 456 8.71 -25.94 46.05
N THR A 457 9.15 -26.41 44.89
CA THR A 457 9.20 -25.59 43.68
C THR A 457 8.51 -26.33 42.55
N ILE A 458 7.61 -25.63 41.87
CA ILE A 458 7.11 -26.04 40.58
C ILE A 458 7.88 -25.21 39.55
N SER A 459 8.39 -25.89 38.53
CA SER A 459 9.11 -25.26 37.43
C SER A 459 8.57 -25.83 36.13
N GLU A 460 8.33 -24.96 35.15
CA GLU A 460 8.16 -25.40 33.77
C GLU A 460 9.49 -25.90 33.21
N THR A 461 9.43 -27.02 32.49
CA THR A 461 10.62 -27.64 31.86
C THR A 461 10.50 -27.74 30.34
N THR A 462 9.27 -27.71 29.82
CA THR A 462 8.96 -27.59 28.40
C THR A 462 7.74 -26.70 28.31
N LYS A 463 7.86 -25.56 27.61
CA LYS A 463 6.73 -24.67 27.36
C LYS A 463 5.73 -25.30 26.40
N GLY A 464 4.45 -25.12 26.69
CA GLY A 464 3.37 -25.60 25.85
C GLY A 464 3.26 -24.80 24.55
N GLY A 465 2.75 -25.42 23.50
CA GLY A 465 2.57 -24.75 22.21
C GLY A 465 1.36 -25.27 21.46
N PHE A 466 0.38 -24.38 21.26
CA PHE A 466 -0.86 -24.69 20.54
C PHE A 466 -0.61 -25.11 19.08
N GLY A 467 0.57 -24.81 18.55
CA GLY A 467 0.96 -25.17 17.19
C GLY A 467 0.26 -24.35 16.12
N TRP A 468 -0.35 -23.20 16.45
CA TRP A 468 -0.97 -22.31 15.47
C TRP A 468 -0.18 -21.00 15.37
N ILE A 469 -0.21 -20.40 14.19
CA ILE A 469 0.20 -19.02 13.97
C ILE A 469 -1.02 -18.17 14.26
N SER A 470 -0.96 -17.37 15.33
CA SER A 470 -2.03 -16.44 15.70
C SER A 470 -1.81 -15.09 15.02
N ASN A 471 -2.88 -14.50 14.51
CA ASN A 471 -2.89 -13.17 13.92
C ASN A 471 -4.16 -12.43 14.30
N SER A 472 -4.04 -11.17 14.72
CA SER A 472 -5.18 -10.31 15.02
C SER A 472 -6.09 -10.01 13.82
N SER A 473 -5.65 -10.31 12.59
CA SER A 473 -6.38 -10.03 11.35
C SER A 473 -6.71 -11.28 10.54
N ASN A 474 -7.82 -11.25 9.80
CA ASN A 474 -8.14 -12.24 8.76
C ASN A 474 -7.43 -11.95 7.41
N ILE A 475 -6.66 -10.88 7.33
CA ILE A 475 -5.79 -10.54 6.20
C ILE A 475 -4.36 -10.60 6.72
N ILE A 476 -3.61 -11.62 6.29
CA ILE A 476 -2.29 -11.97 6.81
C ILE A 476 -1.26 -11.74 5.69
N THR A 477 -0.34 -10.81 5.88
CA THR A 477 0.56 -10.31 4.81
C THR A 477 2.01 -10.77 4.94
N ASP A 478 2.39 -11.33 6.08
CA ASP A 478 3.78 -11.50 6.52
C ASP A 478 4.15 -12.95 6.85
N THR A 479 3.18 -13.87 6.87
CA THR A 479 3.43 -15.28 7.18
C THR A 479 4.18 -16.01 6.06
N ILE A 480 3.90 -15.69 4.79
CA ILE A 480 4.61 -16.25 3.63
C ILE A 480 5.08 -15.10 2.75
N SER A 481 6.41 -15.03 2.51
CA SER A 481 7.01 -13.96 1.72
C SER A 481 6.31 -13.78 0.37
N GLY A 482 5.80 -12.57 0.15
CA GLY A 482 5.15 -12.17 -1.08
C GLY A 482 3.73 -12.70 -1.29
N ILE A 483 3.12 -13.35 -0.29
CA ILE A 483 1.73 -13.84 -0.32
C ILE A 483 0.93 -13.16 0.77
N THR A 484 -0.23 -12.62 0.41
CA THR A 484 -1.26 -12.20 1.36
C THR A 484 -2.37 -13.24 1.40
N LEU A 485 -2.61 -13.83 2.57
CA LEU A 485 -3.70 -14.75 2.82
C LEU A 485 -4.94 -13.95 3.28
N ILE A 486 -6.08 -14.20 2.65
CA ILE A 486 -7.36 -13.56 2.99
C ILE A 486 -8.31 -14.66 3.45
N LEU A 487 -8.42 -14.80 4.78
CA LEU A 487 -9.22 -15.84 5.42
C LEU A 487 -10.69 -15.47 5.33
N GLN A 488 -11.52 -16.41 4.88
CA GLN A 488 -12.97 -16.21 4.72
C GLN A 488 -13.80 -17.19 5.56
N ASP A 489 -13.27 -18.39 5.81
CA ASP A 489 -13.91 -19.42 6.64
C ASP A 489 -12.84 -20.33 7.27
N VAL A 490 -13.26 -21.18 8.21
CA VAL A 490 -12.42 -22.23 8.79
C VAL A 490 -12.26 -23.41 7.83
N SER A 491 -11.15 -24.16 7.95
CA SER A 491 -10.91 -25.34 7.14
C SER A 491 -12.01 -26.39 7.35
N LYS A 492 -12.55 -26.90 6.25
CA LYS A 492 -13.57 -27.95 6.26
C LYS A 492 -13.03 -29.22 6.93
N LEU A 493 -13.90 -29.95 7.62
CA LEU A 493 -13.55 -31.24 8.23
C LEU A 493 -13.84 -32.40 7.28
N ASP A 494 -13.03 -33.45 7.34
CA ASP A 494 -13.31 -34.73 6.69
C ASP A 494 -14.32 -35.58 7.49
N ASP A 495 -14.66 -36.77 6.96
CA ASP A 495 -15.59 -37.71 7.61
C ASP A 495 -15.09 -38.21 8.99
N SER A 496 -13.81 -38.02 9.30
CA SER A 496 -13.17 -38.37 10.57
C SER A 496 -12.98 -37.15 11.50
N ALA A 497 -13.63 -36.03 11.18
CA ALA A 497 -13.52 -34.76 11.89
C ALA A 497 -12.09 -34.18 11.93
N GLN A 498 -11.26 -34.48 10.93
CA GLN A 498 -9.94 -33.88 10.77
C GLN A 498 -9.98 -32.72 9.78
N PRO A 499 -9.27 -31.61 10.03
CA PRO A 499 -9.30 -30.46 9.14
C PRO A 499 -8.57 -30.75 7.82
N ILE A 500 -9.21 -30.36 6.71
CA ILE A 500 -8.72 -30.53 5.35
C ILE A 500 -7.96 -29.25 4.97
N PRO A 501 -6.67 -29.34 4.61
CA PRO A 501 -5.90 -28.16 4.22
C PRO A 501 -6.40 -27.59 2.89
N VAL A 502 -6.49 -26.27 2.83
CA VAL A 502 -6.65 -25.52 1.58
C VAL A 502 -5.27 -25.42 0.93
N VAL A 503 -5.18 -25.81 -0.34
CA VAL A 503 -3.92 -25.78 -1.10
C VAL A 503 -3.91 -24.54 -1.98
N ILE A 504 -2.87 -23.73 -1.80
CA ILE A 504 -2.56 -22.61 -2.69
C ILE A 504 -1.44 -23.03 -3.64
N THR A 505 -1.57 -22.69 -4.92
CA THR A 505 -0.59 -23.02 -5.97
C THR A 505 -0.18 -21.74 -6.69
N LEU A 506 1.10 -21.42 -6.60
CA LEU A 506 1.72 -20.24 -7.18
C LEU A 506 2.43 -20.62 -8.47
N THR A 507 2.08 -19.93 -9.55
CA THR A 507 2.68 -20.11 -10.87
C THR A 507 2.96 -18.75 -11.51
N ARG A 508 3.89 -18.68 -12.46
CA ARG A 508 4.03 -17.48 -13.29
C ARG A 508 2.75 -17.18 -14.06
N ASP A 509 2.39 -15.91 -14.13
CA ASP A 509 1.24 -15.49 -14.92
C ASP A 509 1.60 -15.23 -16.39
N ILE A 510 1.93 -16.30 -17.10
CA ILE A 510 2.24 -16.26 -18.55
C ILE A 510 1.05 -15.66 -19.32
N GLU A 511 -0.18 -15.94 -18.91
CA GLU A 511 -1.38 -15.45 -19.57
C GLU A 511 -1.52 -13.94 -19.40
N GLY A 512 -1.42 -13.42 -18.17
CA GLY A 512 -1.45 -11.98 -17.89
C GLY A 512 -0.38 -11.21 -18.65
N VAL A 513 0.88 -11.70 -18.66
CA VAL A 513 1.96 -11.08 -19.42
C VAL A 513 1.64 -11.06 -20.93
N THR A 514 1.20 -12.19 -21.50
CA THR A 514 0.87 -12.24 -22.94
C THR A 514 -0.31 -11.35 -23.32
N GLU A 515 -1.30 -11.20 -22.45
CA GLU A 515 -2.45 -10.31 -22.65
C GLU A 515 -2.01 -8.85 -22.66
N LYS A 516 -1.18 -8.43 -21.68
CA LYS A 516 -0.66 -7.07 -21.63
C LYS A 516 0.17 -6.72 -22.89
N VAL A 517 1.03 -7.61 -23.35
CA VAL A 517 1.80 -7.43 -24.61
C VAL A 517 0.86 -7.35 -25.82
N GLN A 518 -0.18 -8.20 -25.88
CA GLN A 518 -1.18 -8.16 -26.95
C GLN A 518 -1.98 -6.85 -26.96
N ASN A 519 -2.29 -6.30 -25.79
CA ASN A 519 -2.98 -5.03 -25.64
C ASN A 519 -2.12 -3.86 -26.14
N MET A 520 -0.83 -3.82 -25.79
CA MET A 520 0.14 -2.86 -26.34
C MET A 520 0.19 -2.94 -27.88
N VAL A 521 0.35 -4.14 -28.45
CA VAL A 521 0.40 -4.34 -29.91
C VAL A 521 -0.89 -3.88 -30.58
N THR A 522 -2.04 -4.12 -29.96
CA THR A 522 -3.35 -3.70 -30.48
C THR A 522 -3.50 -2.18 -30.46
N ALA A 523 -3.12 -1.53 -29.36
CA ALA A 523 -3.16 -0.08 -29.23
C ALA A 523 -2.23 0.60 -30.24
N TYR A 524 -1.01 0.07 -30.42
CA TYR A 524 -0.04 0.55 -31.41
C TYR A 524 -0.62 0.45 -32.83
N ASN A 525 -1.17 -0.72 -33.18
CA ASN A 525 -1.73 -0.95 -34.52
C ASN A 525 -2.96 -0.06 -34.78
N THR A 526 -3.75 0.21 -33.76
CA THR A 526 -4.89 1.14 -33.84
C THR A 526 -4.43 2.57 -34.11
N LEU A 527 -3.39 3.03 -33.40
CA LEU A 527 -2.76 4.32 -33.64
C LEU A 527 -2.17 4.41 -35.05
N MET A 528 -1.41 3.41 -35.47
CA MET A 528 -0.78 3.40 -36.80
C MET A 528 -1.79 3.35 -37.94
N THR A 529 -2.92 2.64 -37.76
CA THR A 529 -4.03 2.64 -38.72
C THR A 529 -4.63 4.04 -38.86
N PHE A 530 -4.92 4.69 -37.75
CA PHE A 530 -5.44 6.06 -37.75
C PHE A 530 -4.46 7.05 -38.40
N LEU A 531 -3.17 6.96 -38.06
CA LEU A 531 -2.13 7.79 -38.66
C LEU A 531 -1.99 7.54 -40.17
N LYS A 532 -2.25 6.33 -40.65
CA LYS A 532 -2.26 6.01 -42.07
C LYS A 532 -3.45 6.68 -42.75
N GLU A 533 -4.66 6.43 -42.27
CA GLU A 533 -5.91 6.93 -42.84
C GLU A 533 -5.98 8.47 -42.86
N THR A 534 -5.46 9.12 -41.82
CA THR A 534 -5.49 10.58 -41.70
C THR A 534 -4.38 11.30 -42.43
N THR A 535 -3.37 10.62 -42.97
CA THR A 535 -2.26 11.30 -43.67
C THR A 535 -2.03 10.85 -45.10
N GLU A 536 -2.46 9.65 -45.48
CA GLU A 536 -2.27 9.14 -46.83
C GLU A 536 -3.37 9.63 -47.79
N TYR A 537 -3.09 9.52 -49.09
CA TYR A 537 -4.07 9.82 -50.12
C TYR A 537 -5.09 8.68 -50.22
N ASN A 538 -6.37 9.00 -50.11
CA ASN A 538 -7.44 8.04 -50.29
C ASN A 538 -7.83 7.96 -51.78
N ALA A 539 -7.61 6.80 -52.40
CA ALA A 539 -7.87 6.59 -53.82
C ALA A 539 -9.36 6.58 -54.20
N GLU A 540 -10.25 6.30 -53.25
CA GLU A 540 -11.70 6.28 -53.45
C GLU A 540 -12.29 7.69 -53.44
N THR A 541 -11.96 8.48 -52.40
CA THR A 541 -12.44 9.86 -52.27
C THR A 541 -11.65 10.83 -53.17
N LYS A 542 -10.46 10.43 -53.60
CA LYS A 542 -9.48 11.26 -54.32
C LYS A 542 -9.02 12.48 -53.53
N GLU A 543 -9.00 12.35 -52.22
CA GLU A 543 -8.61 13.40 -51.29
C GLU A 543 -7.40 12.97 -50.47
N MET A 544 -6.60 13.96 -50.07
CA MET A 544 -5.52 13.75 -49.10
C MET A 544 -6.13 13.59 -47.72
N GLY A 545 -5.55 12.71 -46.88
CA GLY A 545 -5.91 12.60 -45.49
C GLY A 545 -5.84 13.95 -44.75
N LEU A 546 -6.74 14.14 -43.80
CA LEU A 546 -6.98 15.40 -43.12
C LEU A 546 -5.73 15.99 -42.44
N LEU A 547 -4.92 15.12 -41.82
CA LEU A 547 -3.67 15.47 -41.12
C LEU A 547 -2.43 15.41 -42.03
N SER A 548 -2.59 15.26 -43.35
CA SER A 548 -1.46 15.19 -44.30
C SER A 548 -0.54 16.41 -44.32
N ARG A 549 -1.01 17.55 -43.78
CA ARG A 549 -0.26 18.80 -43.66
C ARG A 549 0.29 19.05 -42.25
N SER A 550 0.00 18.16 -41.30
CA SER A 550 0.51 18.29 -39.94
C SER A 550 2.01 17.98 -39.89
N THR A 551 2.76 18.84 -39.22
CA THR A 551 4.21 18.68 -39.00
C THR A 551 4.53 17.71 -37.87
N THR A 552 3.56 17.39 -37.00
CA THR A 552 3.74 16.53 -35.83
C THR A 552 3.72 15.04 -36.21
N ILE A 553 2.93 14.65 -37.21
CA ILE A 553 2.71 13.24 -37.57
C ILE A 553 3.94 12.52 -38.15
N PRO A 554 4.75 13.12 -39.05
CA PRO A 554 5.94 12.45 -39.59
C PRO A 554 6.95 12.06 -38.50
N PHE A 555 7.09 12.91 -37.47
CA PHE A 555 7.94 12.64 -36.31
C PHE A 555 7.41 11.44 -35.52
N LEU A 556 6.12 11.46 -35.17
CA LEU A 556 5.45 10.37 -34.46
C LEU A 556 5.62 9.02 -35.18
N LYS A 557 5.39 8.97 -36.51
CA LYS A 557 5.57 7.75 -37.32
C LYS A 557 7.00 7.21 -37.36
N THR A 558 8.00 8.06 -37.09
CA THR A 558 9.41 7.66 -37.11
C THR A 558 9.83 7.18 -35.73
N GLN A 559 9.44 7.92 -34.69
CA GLN A 559 9.84 7.65 -33.31
C GLN A 559 9.19 6.38 -32.77
N LEU A 560 7.89 6.15 -33.01
CA LEU A 560 7.15 4.99 -32.47
C LEU A 560 7.72 3.61 -32.85
N ARG A 561 8.56 3.53 -33.89
CA ARG A 561 9.15 2.26 -34.34
C ARG A 561 10.51 1.97 -33.69
N GLU A 562 11.19 2.98 -33.17
CA GLU A 562 12.61 2.88 -32.76
C GLU A 562 12.80 1.88 -31.61
N PRO A 563 11.93 1.81 -30.58
CA PRO A 563 12.09 0.84 -29.49
C PRO A 563 12.01 -0.64 -29.96
N PHE A 564 11.37 -0.88 -31.10
CA PHE A 564 11.24 -2.23 -31.68
C PHE A 564 12.30 -2.52 -32.77
N ALA A 565 13.15 -1.54 -33.09
CA ALA A 565 14.07 -1.57 -34.21
C ALA A 565 15.53 -1.71 -33.74
N GLY A 566 15.87 -2.84 -33.11
CA GLY A 566 17.23 -3.20 -32.74
C GLY A 566 17.34 -3.74 -31.32
N THR A 567 18.55 -3.65 -30.78
CA THR A 567 18.88 -3.97 -29.39
C THR A 567 18.34 -2.89 -28.45
N ALA A 568 17.61 -3.31 -27.42
CA ALA A 568 17.12 -2.43 -26.37
C ALA A 568 18.30 -1.77 -25.62
N THR A 569 18.11 -0.54 -25.11
CA THR A 569 19.22 0.22 -24.52
C THR A 569 19.79 -0.49 -23.29
N GLY A 570 21.11 -0.68 -23.28
CA GLY A 570 21.85 -1.37 -22.21
C GLY A 570 21.89 -2.89 -22.34
N PHE A 571 21.17 -3.48 -23.31
CA PHE A 571 21.24 -4.92 -23.63
C PHE A 571 22.36 -5.21 -24.64
N ASN A 572 22.84 -6.45 -24.67
CA ASN A 572 23.83 -6.93 -25.65
C ASN A 572 23.69 -8.45 -25.92
N ASP A 573 24.67 -9.02 -26.62
CA ASP A 573 24.72 -10.45 -26.96
C ASP A 573 24.90 -11.41 -25.75
N ASP A 574 25.22 -10.91 -24.56
CA ASP A 574 25.31 -11.71 -23.33
C ASP A 574 23.93 -11.92 -22.68
N ASP A 575 22.94 -11.10 -23.05
CA ASP A 575 21.56 -11.24 -22.59
C ASP A 575 20.82 -12.32 -23.42
N LEU A 576 19.96 -13.10 -22.77
CA LEU A 576 19.23 -14.18 -23.45
C LEU A 576 18.30 -13.65 -24.55
N TYR A 577 17.69 -12.49 -24.30
CA TYR A 577 16.94 -11.72 -25.27
C TYR A 577 17.38 -10.26 -25.16
N SER A 578 17.73 -9.67 -26.30
CA SER A 578 18.19 -8.29 -26.40
C SER A 578 17.34 -7.47 -27.38
N GLU A 579 16.52 -8.12 -28.20
CA GLU A 579 15.68 -7.48 -29.21
C GLU A 579 14.22 -7.98 -29.19
N ALA A 580 13.26 -7.08 -29.41
CA ALA A 580 11.82 -7.41 -29.41
C ALA A 580 11.45 -8.55 -30.40
N ARG A 581 12.20 -8.71 -31.51
CA ARG A 581 11.96 -9.77 -32.50
C ARG A 581 12.25 -11.17 -31.97
N GLU A 582 13.12 -11.31 -30.97
CA GLU A 582 13.52 -12.60 -30.41
C GLU A 582 12.39 -13.19 -29.56
N ILE A 583 11.53 -12.34 -29.02
CA ILE A 583 10.33 -12.70 -28.26
C ILE A 583 9.04 -12.65 -29.13
N GLY A 584 9.17 -12.58 -30.45
CA GLY A 584 8.04 -12.67 -31.38
C GLY A 584 7.35 -11.35 -31.75
N ILE A 585 7.90 -10.19 -31.37
CA ILE A 585 7.35 -8.87 -31.75
C ILE A 585 8.14 -8.34 -32.95
N THR A 586 7.47 -8.20 -34.10
CA THR A 586 8.12 -7.77 -35.35
C THR A 586 7.37 -6.62 -36.02
N ILE A 587 8.09 -5.78 -36.76
CA ILE A 587 7.48 -4.71 -37.58
C ILE A 587 7.31 -5.20 -39.02
N ASP A 588 6.11 -5.07 -39.58
CA ASP A 588 5.82 -5.41 -40.97
C ASP A 588 6.21 -4.28 -41.96
N GLY A 589 6.09 -4.55 -43.26
CA GLY A 589 6.40 -3.56 -44.32
C GLY A 589 5.51 -2.30 -44.29
N ASN A 590 4.39 -2.33 -43.57
CA ASN A 590 3.47 -1.20 -43.38
C ASN A 590 3.69 -0.48 -42.04
N ARG A 591 4.76 -0.81 -41.29
CA ARG A 591 5.07 -0.26 -39.96
C ARG A 591 4.09 -0.70 -38.86
N MET A 592 3.34 -1.77 -39.08
CA MET A 592 2.44 -2.38 -38.11
C MET A 592 3.22 -3.41 -37.28
N LEU A 593 2.88 -3.56 -36.01
CA LEU A 593 3.42 -4.63 -35.18
C LEU A 593 2.68 -5.94 -35.47
N LYS A 594 3.45 -7.01 -35.63
CA LYS A 594 2.99 -8.39 -35.67
C LYS A 594 3.51 -9.11 -34.44
N LEU A 595 2.60 -9.69 -33.67
CA LEU A 595 2.90 -10.54 -32.53
C LEU A 595 2.79 -12.02 -32.92
N ASP A 596 3.88 -12.77 -32.74
CA ASP A 596 3.88 -14.22 -32.75
C ASP A 596 3.64 -14.73 -31.32
N MET A 597 2.37 -15.04 -31.03
CA MET A 597 1.94 -15.49 -29.70
C MET A 597 2.59 -16.83 -29.30
N THR A 598 2.96 -17.68 -30.26
CA THR A 598 3.66 -18.93 -29.97
C THR A 598 5.09 -18.64 -29.54
N ALA A 599 5.82 -17.81 -30.28
CA ALA A 599 7.18 -17.41 -29.93
C ALA A 599 7.26 -16.72 -28.56
N LEU A 600 6.31 -15.82 -28.26
CA LEU A 600 6.25 -15.15 -26.95
C LEU A 600 6.00 -16.15 -25.81
N LYS A 601 5.04 -17.07 -25.97
CA LYS A 601 4.77 -18.10 -24.96
C LYS A 601 5.96 -19.03 -24.77
N ASP A 602 6.62 -19.42 -25.86
CA ASP A 602 7.82 -20.27 -25.80
C ASP A 602 8.96 -19.58 -25.05
N ALA A 603 9.15 -18.26 -25.23
CA ALA A 603 10.14 -17.48 -24.47
C ALA A 603 9.81 -17.41 -22.97
N LEU A 604 8.52 -17.27 -22.61
CA LEU A 604 8.05 -17.18 -21.22
C LEU A 604 8.01 -18.53 -20.47
N ASN A 605 8.11 -19.66 -21.16
CA ASN A 605 7.93 -20.99 -20.55
C ASN A 605 9.12 -21.47 -19.71
N THR A 606 10.29 -20.82 -19.77
CA THR A 606 11.48 -21.21 -19.00
C THR A 606 11.82 -20.17 -17.94
N ASN A 607 12.46 -20.56 -16.83
CA ASN A 607 12.83 -19.61 -15.76
C ASN A 607 13.69 -18.45 -16.27
N GLN A 608 14.75 -18.78 -17.01
CA GLN A 608 15.64 -17.77 -17.57
C GLN A 608 14.96 -16.94 -18.67
N GLY A 609 14.18 -17.59 -19.54
CA GLY A 609 13.47 -16.91 -20.62
C GLY A 609 12.40 -15.96 -20.09
N PHE A 610 11.68 -16.35 -19.05
CA PHE A 610 10.67 -15.51 -18.44
C PHE A 610 11.28 -14.24 -17.83
N THR A 611 12.31 -14.36 -16.99
CA THR A 611 13.03 -13.19 -16.44
C THR A 611 13.59 -12.30 -17.55
N ALA A 612 14.21 -12.90 -18.58
CA ALA A 612 14.76 -12.14 -19.71
C ALA A 612 13.68 -11.40 -20.52
N VAL A 613 12.49 -11.99 -20.69
CA VAL A 613 11.36 -11.30 -21.34
C VAL A 613 10.91 -10.12 -20.48
N ILE A 614 10.70 -10.31 -19.18
CA ILE A 614 10.25 -9.24 -18.27
C ILE A 614 11.26 -8.08 -18.24
N GLU A 615 12.57 -8.37 -18.17
CA GLU A 615 13.63 -7.36 -18.29
C GLU A 615 13.57 -6.63 -19.63
N LEU A 616 13.47 -7.36 -20.75
CA LEU A 616 13.44 -6.76 -22.08
C LEU A 616 12.19 -5.88 -22.30
N LEU A 617 11.06 -6.24 -21.69
CA LEU A 617 9.84 -5.44 -21.70
C LEU A 617 10.02 -4.15 -20.91
N GLY A 618 10.38 -4.26 -19.62
CA GLY A 618 10.20 -3.19 -18.65
C GLY A 618 11.32 -3.01 -17.64
N ALA A 619 12.57 -3.34 -17.97
CA ALA A 619 13.70 -2.93 -17.12
C ALA A 619 13.66 -1.41 -16.88
N VAL A 620 13.77 -0.98 -15.62
CA VAL A 620 13.79 0.44 -15.24
C VAL A 620 15.11 0.75 -14.54
N ALA A 621 16.07 1.27 -15.30
CA ALA A 621 17.42 1.57 -14.82
C ALA A 621 18.09 0.41 -14.05
N THR A 622 17.73 -0.85 -14.37
CA THR A 622 18.39 -2.02 -13.77
C THR A 622 19.79 -2.13 -14.34
N GLY A 623 20.75 -2.63 -13.57
CA GLY A 623 22.14 -2.64 -14.03
C GLY A 623 22.92 -3.89 -13.72
N SER A 624 23.99 -4.08 -14.49
CA SER A 624 24.93 -5.17 -14.32
C SER A 624 26.34 -4.72 -14.64
N THR A 625 27.32 -5.33 -13.98
CA THR A 625 28.76 -5.14 -14.25
C THR A 625 29.32 -6.35 -14.98
N THR A 626 30.14 -6.13 -16.00
CA THR A 626 30.67 -7.21 -16.83
C THR A 626 31.60 -8.14 -16.06
N SER A 627 32.52 -7.60 -15.25
CA SER A 627 33.43 -8.44 -14.44
C SER A 627 32.88 -8.68 -13.03
N GLY A 628 32.35 -7.63 -12.39
CA GLY A 628 31.68 -7.73 -11.07
C GLY A 628 32.60 -8.20 -9.93
N SER A 629 33.92 -8.08 -10.09
CA SER A 629 34.90 -8.55 -9.10
C SER A 629 35.39 -7.44 -8.17
N THR A 630 35.45 -6.20 -8.66
CA THR A 630 35.89 -5.04 -7.87
C THR A 630 34.90 -3.89 -7.95
N ILE A 631 34.29 -3.66 -9.11
CA ILE A 631 33.26 -2.63 -9.30
C ILE A 631 31.96 -3.39 -9.54
N ASN A 632 30.95 -3.11 -8.72
CA ASN A 632 29.65 -3.75 -8.77
C ASN A 632 28.56 -2.70 -8.95
N PHE A 633 27.60 -2.99 -9.83
CA PHE A 633 26.39 -2.18 -9.89
C PHE A 633 25.70 -2.19 -8.52
N TYR A 634 25.30 -1.02 -8.03
CA TYR A 634 24.59 -0.88 -6.77
C TYR A 634 23.16 -0.39 -7.01
N SER A 635 23.01 0.77 -7.65
CA SER A 635 21.72 1.34 -7.99
C SER A 635 21.85 2.34 -9.13
N ALA A 636 20.73 2.69 -9.75
CA ALA A 636 20.63 3.82 -10.67
C ALA A 636 19.29 4.52 -10.47
N SER A 637 19.25 5.83 -10.74
CA SER A 637 18.01 6.59 -10.70
C SER A 637 17.19 6.28 -11.94
N SER A 638 15.99 5.73 -11.76
CA SER A 638 15.00 5.55 -12.83
C SER A 638 14.60 6.86 -13.53
N LYS A 639 14.83 8.00 -12.87
CA LYS A 639 14.45 9.33 -13.38
C LYS A 639 15.63 10.09 -14.00
N TYR A 640 16.83 9.94 -13.45
CA TYR A 640 17.97 10.79 -13.81
C TYR A 640 19.09 10.04 -14.52
N THR A 641 19.24 8.73 -14.28
CA THR A 641 20.29 7.95 -14.92
C THR A 641 19.85 7.58 -16.32
N THR A 642 20.64 7.95 -17.31
CA THR A 642 20.39 7.56 -18.70
C THR A 642 20.77 6.10 -18.88
N ALA A 643 19.92 5.29 -19.51
CA ALA A 643 20.28 3.91 -19.83
C ALA A 643 21.42 3.86 -20.87
N GLY A 644 22.23 2.81 -20.80
CA GLY A 644 23.33 2.57 -21.71
C GLY A 644 24.53 1.88 -21.06
N THR A 645 25.62 1.83 -21.81
CA THR A 645 26.86 1.20 -21.37
C THR A 645 27.82 2.27 -20.85
N TYR A 646 28.34 2.08 -19.66
CA TYR A 646 29.25 2.99 -18.97
C TYR A 646 30.62 2.34 -18.78
N ASP A 647 31.68 3.11 -19.04
CA ASP A 647 33.03 2.75 -18.62
C ASP A 647 33.29 3.37 -17.25
N VAL A 648 33.88 2.58 -16.35
CA VAL A 648 34.20 3.01 -14.99
C VAL A 648 35.67 2.74 -14.72
N GLU A 649 36.35 3.69 -14.08
CA GLU A 649 37.70 3.52 -13.58
C GLU A 649 37.77 3.97 -12.11
N VAL A 650 38.31 3.11 -11.26
CA VAL A 650 38.49 3.35 -9.82
C VAL A 650 39.93 3.06 -9.43
N THR A 651 40.56 3.98 -8.70
CA THR A 651 41.89 3.75 -8.11
C THR A 651 41.75 3.60 -6.60
N ILE A 652 42.20 2.47 -6.09
CA ILE A 652 42.19 2.12 -4.66
C ILE A 652 43.61 2.17 -4.14
N SER A 653 43.84 2.90 -3.06
CA SER A 653 45.14 2.99 -2.39
C SER A 653 45.03 2.73 -0.89
N ASN A 654 46.17 2.48 -0.24
CA ASN A 654 46.23 2.25 1.20
C ASN A 654 47.14 3.31 1.86
N PRO A 655 46.56 4.41 2.40
CA PRO A 655 47.32 5.46 3.07
C PRO A 655 47.80 5.07 4.49
N GLY A 656 47.58 3.82 4.93
CA GLY A 656 48.07 3.28 6.20
C GLY A 656 46.99 2.96 7.24
N SER A 657 45.74 3.36 7.02
CA SER A 657 44.60 3.13 7.91
C SER A 657 43.51 2.21 7.32
N GLY A 658 43.79 1.55 6.19
CA GLY A 658 42.83 0.76 5.42
C GLY A 658 42.88 1.13 3.94
N ASN A 659 42.27 0.30 3.09
CA ASN A 659 42.14 0.61 1.67
C ASN A 659 41.01 1.64 1.48
N ILE A 660 41.24 2.66 0.65
CA ILE A 660 40.26 3.70 0.32
C ILE A 660 40.22 3.91 -1.19
N ILE A 661 39.12 4.48 -1.69
CA ILE A 661 39.03 4.96 -3.06
C ILE A 661 39.73 6.32 -3.14
N GLU A 662 40.82 6.39 -3.90
CA GLU A 662 41.59 7.62 -4.11
C GLU A 662 40.97 8.49 -5.22
N SER A 663 40.49 7.84 -6.28
CA SER A 663 39.79 8.50 -7.38
C SER A 663 38.83 7.52 -8.05
N ALA A 664 37.74 8.06 -8.58
CA ALA A 664 36.79 7.33 -9.39
C ALA A 664 36.25 8.24 -10.48
N ARG A 665 36.05 7.70 -11.68
CA ARG A 665 35.47 8.42 -12.81
C ARG A 665 34.57 7.49 -13.62
N ILE A 666 33.54 8.08 -14.20
CA ILE A 666 32.50 7.38 -14.97
C ILE A 666 32.29 8.11 -16.30
N ARG A 667 31.95 7.37 -17.35
CA ARG A 667 31.44 7.95 -18.61
C ARG A 667 30.48 6.99 -19.28
N LEU A 668 29.48 7.52 -19.98
CA LEU A 668 28.78 6.76 -21.00
C LEU A 668 29.78 6.34 -22.10
N ALA A 669 29.61 5.17 -22.72
CA ALA A 669 30.45 4.68 -23.80
C ALA A 669 30.57 5.74 -24.91
N ASP A 670 31.80 6.01 -25.35
CA ASP A 670 32.17 7.09 -26.28
C ASP A 670 31.98 8.54 -25.77
N GLY A 671 31.60 8.72 -24.51
CA GLY A 671 31.47 10.01 -23.82
C GLY A 671 32.76 10.55 -23.19
N ALA A 672 32.64 11.71 -22.55
CA ALA A 672 33.70 12.31 -21.75
C ALA A 672 33.73 11.71 -20.34
N TRP A 673 34.92 11.60 -19.75
CA TRP A 673 35.09 11.21 -18.35
C TRP A 673 34.69 12.34 -17.42
N HIS A 674 33.89 12.01 -16.40
CA HIS A 674 33.59 12.90 -15.28
C HIS A 674 33.98 12.22 -13.96
N ASP A 675 34.43 13.03 -13.01
CA ASP A 675 34.82 12.53 -11.69
C ASP A 675 33.57 12.11 -10.90
N ALA A 676 33.62 10.94 -10.29
CA ALA A 676 32.55 10.43 -9.45
C ALA A 676 32.72 10.95 -8.01
N THR A 677 31.60 11.18 -7.33
CA THR A 677 31.59 11.48 -5.89
C THR A 677 31.82 10.20 -5.10
N ILE A 678 32.71 10.24 -4.11
CA ILE A 678 33.10 9.08 -3.30
C ILE A 678 32.49 9.21 -1.90
N ASN A 679 31.75 8.20 -1.44
CA ASN A 679 31.28 8.07 -0.07
C ASN A 679 31.52 6.65 0.45
N GLY A 680 32.56 6.47 1.27
CA GLY A 680 32.99 5.15 1.74
C GLY A 680 33.43 4.26 0.58
N ASN A 681 32.74 3.13 0.39
CA ASN A 681 32.95 2.20 -0.72
C ASN A 681 31.96 2.39 -1.89
N ILE A 682 31.08 3.39 -1.81
CA ILE A 682 30.13 3.73 -2.88
C ILE A 682 30.68 4.91 -3.68
N ILE A 683 30.62 4.81 -5.00
CA ILE A 683 30.87 5.91 -5.92
C ILE A 683 29.56 6.29 -6.62
N THR A 684 29.29 7.58 -6.74
CA THR A 684 28.11 8.12 -7.41
C THR A 684 28.54 8.98 -8.59
N GLY A 685 27.90 8.79 -9.76
CA GLY A 685 28.14 9.61 -10.94
C GLY A 685 27.88 11.10 -10.71
N ASP A 686 28.39 11.93 -11.61
CA ASP A 686 28.27 13.38 -11.50
C ASP A 686 26.80 13.78 -11.42
N SER A 687 26.41 14.34 -10.28
CA SER A 687 25.03 14.64 -9.92
C SER A 687 24.62 16.07 -10.27
N THR A 688 25.39 16.76 -11.11
CA THR A 688 25.07 18.13 -11.52
C THR A 688 23.81 18.19 -12.39
N PHE A 689 23.02 19.23 -12.17
CA PHE A 689 21.86 19.59 -12.98
C PHE A 689 22.19 20.79 -13.85
N ASP A 690 21.45 20.95 -14.93
CA ASP A 690 21.52 22.14 -15.78
C ASP A 690 21.12 23.42 -15.02
N ASP A 691 21.33 24.58 -15.64
CA ASP A 691 21.00 25.89 -15.04
C ASP A 691 19.51 26.05 -14.70
N SER A 692 18.64 25.19 -15.26
CA SER A 692 17.20 25.19 -14.95
C SER A 692 16.88 24.38 -13.69
N GLY A 693 17.79 23.49 -13.27
CA GLY A 693 17.62 22.60 -12.12
C GLY A 693 16.68 21.41 -12.39
N TYR A 694 16.19 21.25 -13.63
CA TYR A 694 15.20 20.23 -13.97
C TYR A 694 15.78 19.05 -14.74
N GLY A 695 16.90 19.22 -15.46
CA GLY A 695 17.55 18.16 -16.23
C GLY A 695 18.93 17.80 -15.68
N PRO A 696 19.29 16.50 -15.58
CA PRO A 696 20.65 16.11 -15.26
C PRO A 696 21.59 16.59 -16.39
N LEU A 697 22.75 17.12 -16.03
CA LEU A 697 23.74 17.58 -17.00
C LEU A 697 24.49 16.41 -17.66
N TYR A 698 24.63 15.30 -16.93
CA TYR A 698 25.41 14.13 -17.35
C TYR A 698 24.59 12.82 -17.27
N PRO A 699 24.82 11.87 -18.20
CA PRO A 699 24.10 10.59 -18.25
C PRO A 699 24.17 9.75 -16.97
N GLU A 700 25.31 9.76 -16.29
CA GLU A 700 25.59 8.98 -15.08
C GLU A 700 24.98 9.57 -13.80
N ASN A 701 24.18 10.64 -13.89
CA ASN A 701 23.55 11.25 -12.71
C ASN A 701 22.68 10.21 -11.99
N GLY A 702 22.94 10.01 -10.69
CA GLY A 702 22.25 9.01 -9.87
C GLY A 702 22.71 7.57 -10.08
N LEU A 703 23.70 7.29 -10.93
CA LEU A 703 24.33 5.96 -11.03
C LEU A 703 25.26 5.74 -9.85
N GLN A 704 25.00 4.69 -9.06
CA GLN A 704 25.82 4.31 -7.91
C GLN A 704 26.43 2.93 -8.11
N LEU A 705 27.70 2.80 -7.72
CA LEU A 705 28.47 1.56 -7.82
C LEU A 705 29.15 1.27 -6.49
N ALA A 706 29.10 0.01 -6.06
CA ALA A 706 29.81 -0.48 -4.90
C ALA A 706 31.19 -1.00 -5.30
N VAL A 707 32.22 -0.59 -4.57
CA VAL A 707 33.60 -0.98 -4.84
C VAL A 707 34.10 -1.92 -3.74
N ASP A 708 34.59 -3.09 -4.13
CA ASP A 708 35.30 -3.98 -3.21
C ASP A 708 36.71 -3.42 -2.94
N LEU A 709 36.97 -3.10 -1.67
CA LEU A 709 38.24 -2.52 -1.22
C LEU A 709 39.26 -3.59 -0.80
N SER A 710 39.06 -4.87 -1.17
CA SER A 710 39.96 -5.98 -0.82
C SER A 710 41.37 -5.89 -1.42
N ALA A 711 41.54 -5.15 -2.52
CA ALA A 711 42.82 -4.99 -3.21
C ALA A 711 43.11 -3.52 -3.55
N THR A 712 44.39 -3.17 -3.63
CA THR A 712 44.86 -1.85 -4.09
C THR A 712 45.27 -1.89 -5.56
N GLY A 713 45.04 -0.81 -6.29
CA GLY A 713 45.37 -0.69 -7.71
C GLY A 713 44.33 0.13 -8.46
N THR A 714 44.53 0.28 -9.77
CA THR A 714 43.52 0.84 -10.67
C THR A 714 42.72 -0.29 -11.31
N PHE A 715 41.41 -0.21 -11.18
CA PHE A 715 40.45 -1.18 -11.70
C PHE A 715 39.54 -0.49 -12.70
N THR A 716 39.18 -1.21 -13.75
CA THR A 716 38.21 -0.75 -14.76
C THR A 716 37.17 -1.82 -14.96
N ASP A 717 35.91 -1.41 -15.11
CA ASP A 717 34.83 -2.31 -15.50
C ASP A 717 33.84 -1.58 -16.40
N THR A 718 33.00 -2.36 -17.06
CA THR A 718 31.89 -1.86 -17.84
C THR A 718 30.60 -2.12 -17.07
N VAL A 719 29.81 -1.06 -16.86
CA VAL A 719 28.48 -1.12 -16.25
C VAL A 719 27.45 -0.95 -17.34
N ARG A 720 26.47 -1.84 -17.41
CA ARG A 720 25.31 -1.69 -18.30
C ARG A 720 24.13 -1.26 -17.45
N VAL A 721 23.51 -0.14 -17.80
CA VAL A 721 22.21 0.29 -17.27
C VAL A 721 21.18 0.03 -18.35
N LYS A 722 20.22 -0.84 -18.05
CA LYS A 722 19.22 -1.36 -18.97
C LYS A 722 17.93 -0.56 -18.89
N THR A 723 17.27 -0.41 -20.03
CA THR A 723 15.87 0.01 -20.10
C THR A 723 15.13 -0.85 -21.10
N GLY A 724 13.97 -1.35 -20.69
CA GLY A 724 13.11 -2.16 -21.54
C GLY A 724 12.47 -1.32 -22.65
N PHE A 725 12.15 -1.94 -23.79
CA PHE A 725 11.62 -1.18 -24.93
C PHE A 725 10.24 -0.55 -24.64
N ALA A 726 9.48 -1.07 -23.67
CA ALA A 726 8.22 -0.45 -23.27
C ALA A 726 8.48 0.83 -22.46
N GLY A 727 9.48 0.85 -21.59
CA GLY A 727 9.92 2.08 -20.91
C GLY A 727 10.35 3.16 -21.91
N GLU A 728 11.17 2.81 -22.91
CA GLU A 728 11.57 3.75 -23.96
C GLU A 728 10.37 4.31 -24.76
N LEU A 729 9.37 3.46 -24.99
CA LEU A 729 8.15 3.86 -25.69
C LEU A 729 7.27 4.75 -24.81
N GLU A 730 7.16 4.47 -23.51
CA GLU A 730 6.44 5.30 -22.53
C GLU A 730 7.05 6.69 -22.46
N ASP A 731 8.35 6.80 -22.21
CA ASP A 731 9.06 8.09 -22.13
C ASP A 731 8.81 8.96 -23.38
N MET A 732 8.81 8.33 -24.55
CA MET A 732 8.54 8.98 -25.81
C MET A 732 7.08 9.46 -25.93
N LEU A 733 6.12 8.63 -25.52
CA LEU A 733 4.69 8.97 -25.55
C LEU A 733 4.38 10.09 -24.56
N ASP A 734 5.00 10.05 -23.38
CA ASP A 734 4.92 11.10 -22.38
C ASP A 734 5.48 12.43 -22.90
N ASP A 735 6.61 12.44 -23.62
CA ASP A 735 7.13 13.66 -24.27
C ASP A 735 6.17 14.25 -25.31
N ILE A 736 5.38 13.40 -25.98
CA ILE A 736 4.38 13.82 -26.96
C ILE A 736 3.13 14.37 -26.26
N LEU A 737 2.72 13.77 -25.15
CA LEU A 737 1.49 14.05 -24.42
C LEU A 737 1.60 15.17 -23.37
N LYS A 738 2.82 15.46 -22.89
CA LYS A 738 3.05 16.47 -21.85
C LYS A 738 2.50 17.86 -22.22
N THR A 739 2.35 18.70 -21.21
CA THR A 739 2.04 20.12 -21.38
C THR A 739 3.14 20.82 -22.19
N ASP A 740 2.75 21.63 -23.17
CA ASP A 740 3.63 22.21 -24.21
C ASP A 740 4.30 21.14 -25.10
N GLY A 741 3.79 19.92 -25.09
CA GLY A 741 4.21 18.82 -25.93
C GLY A 741 3.85 19.05 -27.40
N ARG A 742 4.46 18.25 -28.29
CA ARG A 742 4.31 18.43 -29.75
C ARG A 742 2.87 18.33 -30.26
N LEU A 743 2.03 17.58 -29.55
CA LEU A 743 0.62 17.41 -29.92
C LEU A 743 -0.21 18.62 -29.50
N GLU A 744 -0.02 19.13 -28.29
CA GLU A 744 -0.67 20.35 -27.81
C GLU A 744 -0.30 21.56 -28.66
N ILE A 745 0.98 21.73 -29.00
CA ILE A 745 1.42 22.78 -29.95
C ILE A 745 0.66 22.68 -31.29
N GLY A 746 0.40 21.47 -31.77
CA GLY A 746 -0.36 21.25 -33.01
C GLY A 746 -1.82 21.69 -32.89
N GLU A 747 -2.46 21.39 -31.76
CA GLU A 747 -3.84 21.79 -31.46
C GLU A 747 -3.96 23.31 -31.29
N ASP A 748 -3.02 23.92 -30.56
CA ASP A 748 -2.96 25.37 -30.35
C ASP A 748 -2.84 26.12 -31.67
N ILE A 749 -1.93 25.69 -32.55
CA ILE A 749 -1.79 26.27 -33.90
C ILE A 749 -3.12 26.24 -34.66
N ASN A 750 -3.92 25.19 -34.49
CA ASN A 750 -5.16 25.03 -35.20
C ASN A 750 -6.31 25.84 -34.58
N ALA A 751 -6.40 25.90 -33.25
CA ALA A 751 -7.29 26.80 -32.52
C ALA A 751 -7.07 28.26 -32.97
N ASP A 752 -5.81 28.68 -33.04
CA ASP A 752 -5.37 29.97 -33.54
C ASP A 752 -5.86 30.28 -34.97
N LYS A 753 -5.87 29.28 -35.86
CA LYS A 753 -6.37 29.43 -37.23
C LYS A 753 -7.90 29.57 -37.25
N ILE A 754 -8.60 28.84 -36.39
CA ILE A 754 -10.06 28.91 -36.25
C ILE A 754 -10.45 30.32 -35.80
N ASP A 755 -9.84 30.83 -34.73
CA ASP A 755 -10.11 32.17 -34.19
C ASP A 755 -9.90 33.25 -35.26
N ARG A 756 -8.79 33.16 -36.02
CA ARG A 756 -8.54 34.07 -37.15
C ARG A 756 -9.61 33.96 -38.24
N MET A 757 -10.11 32.77 -38.54
CA MET A 757 -11.19 32.60 -39.52
C MET A 757 -12.52 33.15 -39.01
N GLU A 758 -12.85 32.97 -37.73
CA GLU A 758 -14.04 33.53 -37.10
C GLU A 758 -14.07 35.05 -37.19
N GLU A 759 -12.94 35.71 -36.89
CA GLU A 759 -12.82 37.15 -37.07
C GLU A 759 -13.05 37.60 -38.52
N ILE A 760 -12.52 36.87 -39.49
CA ILE A 760 -12.65 37.19 -40.92
C ILE A 760 -14.10 36.99 -41.38
N ILE A 761 -14.75 35.92 -40.92
CA ILE A 761 -16.16 35.62 -41.17
C ILE A 761 -17.04 36.75 -40.64
N ALA A 762 -16.86 37.14 -39.37
CA ALA A 762 -17.61 38.23 -38.76
C ALA A 762 -17.45 39.57 -39.51
N LYS A 763 -16.22 39.88 -39.95
CA LYS A 763 -15.93 41.08 -40.77
C LYS A 763 -16.63 41.01 -42.13
N GLU A 764 -16.67 39.84 -42.78
CA GLU A 764 -17.32 39.66 -44.09
C GLU A 764 -18.86 39.66 -43.98
N GLU A 765 -19.45 39.09 -42.93
CA GLU A 765 -20.88 39.16 -42.63
C GLU A 765 -21.34 40.61 -42.43
N ALA A 766 -20.61 41.39 -41.63
CA ALA A 766 -20.87 42.81 -41.46
C ALA A 766 -20.75 43.61 -42.77
N ARG A 767 -19.82 43.21 -43.66
CA ARG A 767 -19.68 43.79 -45.01
C ARG A 767 -20.91 43.48 -45.87
N LEU A 768 -21.37 42.23 -45.87
CA LEU A 768 -22.52 41.78 -46.63
C LEU A 768 -23.81 42.49 -46.18
N GLU A 769 -24.01 42.68 -44.88
CA GLU A 769 -25.19 43.39 -44.36
C GLU A 769 -25.22 44.86 -44.82
N LYS A 770 -24.07 45.54 -44.83
CA LYS A 770 -23.95 46.90 -45.38
C LYS A 770 -24.25 46.94 -46.89
N ILE A 771 -23.82 45.93 -47.64
CA ILE A 771 -24.12 45.82 -49.07
C ILE A 771 -25.62 45.61 -49.29
N ARG A 772 -26.24 44.69 -48.53
CA ARG A 772 -27.68 44.40 -48.58
C ARG A 772 -28.51 45.65 -48.33
N SER A 773 -28.21 46.36 -47.24
CA SER A 773 -28.86 47.63 -46.90
C SER A 773 -28.74 48.67 -48.03
N ARG A 774 -27.53 48.81 -48.62
CA ARG A 774 -27.30 49.74 -49.73
C ARG A 774 -28.06 49.34 -51.00
N LEU A 775 -28.15 48.04 -51.30
CA LEU A 775 -28.93 47.53 -52.43
C LEU A 775 -30.42 47.81 -52.22
N ILE A 776 -30.96 47.51 -51.04
CA ILE A 776 -32.36 47.83 -50.66
C ILE A 776 -32.66 49.32 -50.88
N GLU A 777 -31.80 50.23 -50.39
CA GLU A 777 -32.00 51.66 -50.60
C GLU A 777 -31.92 52.09 -52.08
N ARG A 778 -31.04 51.47 -52.87
CA ARG A 778 -30.89 51.77 -54.31
C ARG A 778 -32.13 51.33 -55.09
N PHE A 779 -32.61 50.11 -54.86
CA PHE A 779 -33.82 49.62 -55.51
C PHE A 779 -35.08 50.36 -55.06
N ALA A 780 -35.17 50.74 -53.78
CA ALA A 780 -36.26 51.59 -53.30
C ALA A 780 -36.28 52.98 -53.97
N ARG A 781 -35.10 53.59 -54.17
CA ARG A 781 -34.98 54.86 -54.92
C ARG A 781 -35.38 54.68 -56.39
N LEU A 782 -34.93 53.60 -57.02
CA LEU A 782 -35.28 53.27 -58.41
C LEU A 782 -36.79 53.07 -58.58
N GLU A 783 -37.44 52.30 -57.72
CA GLU A 783 -38.90 52.10 -57.72
C GLU A 783 -39.65 53.42 -57.57
N ARG A 784 -39.22 54.30 -56.66
CA ARG A 784 -39.82 55.63 -56.51
C ARG A 784 -39.70 56.46 -57.79
N THR A 785 -38.53 56.43 -58.41
CA THR A 785 -38.27 57.17 -59.66
C THR A 785 -39.10 56.62 -60.82
N LEU A 786 -39.18 55.29 -60.96
CA LEU A 786 -40.00 54.62 -61.98
C LEU A 786 -41.49 54.84 -61.74
N THR A 787 -41.95 54.86 -60.50
CA THR A 787 -43.34 55.18 -60.16
C THR A 787 -43.69 56.62 -60.56
N MET A 788 -42.80 57.58 -60.29
CA MET A 788 -42.98 58.97 -60.73
C MET A 788 -42.98 59.08 -62.26
N LEU A 789 -42.09 58.36 -62.96
CA LEU A 789 -42.07 58.33 -64.44
C LEU A 789 -43.33 57.69 -65.01
N ASN A 790 -43.83 56.59 -64.44
CA ASN A 790 -45.09 55.97 -64.86
C ASN A 790 -46.28 56.91 -64.62
N GLN A 791 -46.33 57.61 -63.49
CA GLN A 791 -47.34 58.64 -63.24
C GLN A 791 -47.24 59.80 -64.25
N GLN A 792 -46.03 60.25 -64.58
CA GLN A 792 -45.82 61.27 -65.62
C GLN A 792 -46.23 60.78 -67.00
N MET A 793 -45.92 59.53 -67.36
CA MET A 793 -46.36 58.93 -68.63
C MET A 793 -47.87 58.74 -68.69
N SER A 794 -48.53 58.33 -67.60
CA SER A 794 -50.00 58.29 -67.52
C SER A 794 -50.63 59.68 -67.57
N ALA A 795 -49.99 60.69 -66.96
CA ALA A 795 -50.39 62.09 -67.08
C ALA A 795 -50.22 62.63 -68.51
N VAL A 796 -49.13 62.26 -69.19
CA VAL A 796 -48.89 62.62 -70.59
C VAL A 796 -49.83 61.88 -71.54
N SER A 797 -50.19 60.62 -71.28
CA SER A 797 -51.17 59.89 -72.09
C SER A 797 -52.59 60.40 -71.92
N THR A 798 -52.98 60.81 -70.70
CA THR A 798 -54.26 61.48 -70.44
C THR A 798 -54.30 62.88 -71.06
N VAL A 799 -53.21 63.65 -71.00
CA VAL A 799 -53.08 64.91 -71.75
C VAL A 799 -53.14 64.69 -73.26
N SER A 800 -52.52 63.63 -73.78
CA SER A 800 -52.61 63.24 -75.20
C SER A 800 -54.03 62.88 -75.63
N GLN A 801 -54.83 62.21 -74.78
CA GLN A 801 -56.24 61.91 -75.07
C GLN A 801 -57.16 63.15 -74.96
N ILE A 802 -56.76 64.17 -74.19
CA ILE A 802 -57.49 65.45 -74.10
C ILE A 802 -57.08 66.41 -75.22
N THR A 803 -55.84 66.31 -75.73
CA THR A 803 -55.32 67.20 -76.80
C THR A 803 -55.58 66.63 -78.21
N PHE A 804 -55.81 65.31 -78.33
CA PHE A 804 -56.27 64.64 -79.54
C PHE A 804 -57.47 63.75 -79.21
N GLY A 805 -58.61 64.38 -78.95
CA GLY A 805 -59.92 63.72 -79.04
C GLY A 805 -60.32 63.46 -80.49
#